data_AF-A0A1X2IQM5-F1
#
_entry.id   AF-A0A1X2IQM5-F1
#
_cell.length_a   1.000
_cell.length_b   1.000
_cell.length_c   1.000
_cell.angle_alpha   90.00
_cell.angle_beta   90.00
_cell.angle_gamma   90.00
#
_symmetry.space_group_name_H-M   'P 1'
#
loop_
_entity.id
_entity.type
_entity.pdbx_description
1 polymer ?
#
loop_
_entity_poly.entity_id
_entity_poly.type
_entity_poly.pdbx_seq_one_letter_code
_entity_poly.pdbx_strand_id
1 'polypeptide(L)'
;MLVELDRLIQQSGIITFSLLPPNHDICLVMRQIPLLISQSLHPQQTMLTFVEKIIYMLYKSNTTLALEAYTVFLQSLFDTSPEVGREALLWLVYADDERKFNPSVMAMLIRCQLLPLEEFDIQLAKLIQTKADLASEFAADLVRICLLTPNPMTNLEDHILTVSTLRQQVISGESSPRVTSFIQDLQHRVDEVYPSIKLEGINCLQLRLLLAEWNQLSQYPIANDTLLSGIVKRILSATKDDDGKCFFLRMGTETCVQHYIMGRPKAIQWVDALAKLMTYMVTLEESSQQQSKMVGHIISVIVLVLAQYHEAMGPRFNQKPFFRLLSLVFTELCKSRAKAIDTSVLACFCDALFTLQPSQFPGFAFSWLQLVSHRVLLPQLLAKSDRSGWHIYHKLILCLLKFLGSLLEKQSLHTATKAFYHGTLRLLVVLLHDFPEFLCDYYMVFVQVIPHTCIQLRNMVLSAFPLVMHFPDPLTPDLCLGLLPECKEDPSIVMSYATILTEQQFNLKIDQFIEDGSSSFYKDALDFITSSSSSSVDSSVDGDSKEQQHVREDVLNALVLYTATQVIKIPTESNPAIKLYMYLVNHMSPQGSYLVLGAMADHLRYPNSHTQFFSQALLHFFQEMSEQTKEQITRILLERLIVNRPHPWGLLATFIGLIKEPKFWEHSFVRSSTEIERLFDNVARSIKRLS
;
A
#
# COMPACT_ATOMS: atom_id res chain seq x y z
N MET A 1 14.49 16.91 -56.36
CA MET A 1 13.87 16.80 -55.02
C MET A 1 14.91 16.58 -53.92
N LEU A 2 15.63 15.45 -53.85
CA LEU A 2 16.65 15.26 -52.78
C LEU A 2 17.78 16.29 -52.80
N VAL A 3 18.32 16.61 -53.97
CA VAL A 3 19.36 17.66 -54.12
C VAL A 3 18.82 19.03 -53.71
N GLU A 4 17.54 19.28 -53.96
CA GLU A 4 16.89 20.53 -53.58
C GLU A 4 16.65 20.60 -52.07
N LEU A 5 16.25 19.47 -51.45
CA LEU A 5 16.14 19.35 -50.00
C LEU A 5 17.50 19.61 -49.31
N ASP A 6 18.58 19.02 -49.82
CA ASP A 6 19.93 19.23 -49.29
C ASP A 6 20.37 20.70 -49.42
N ARG A 7 20.10 21.33 -50.57
CA ARG A 7 20.36 22.76 -50.79
C ARG A 7 19.61 23.62 -49.78
N LEU A 8 18.32 23.37 -49.56
CA LEU A 8 17.48 24.11 -48.62
C LEU A 8 17.95 23.93 -47.17
N ILE A 9 18.35 22.73 -46.78
CA ILE A 9 18.91 22.45 -45.45
C ILE A 9 20.18 23.26 -45.23
N GLN A 10 21.10 23.27 -46.20
CA GLN A 10 22.37 24.00 -46.11
C GLN A 10 22.19 25.53 -46.09
N GLN A 11 21.14 26.06 -46.72
CA GLN A 11 20.91 27.51 -46.88
C GLN A 11 19.99 28.12 -45.83
N SER A 12 19.29 27.31 -45.02
CA SER A 12 18.24 27.79 -44.11
C SER A 12 18.72 28.70 -42.97
N GLY A 13 19.99 28.64 -42.57
CA GLY A 13 20.54 29.40 -41.44
C GLY A 13 19.97 29.05 -40.06
N ILE A 14 19.06 28.07 -39.98
CA ILE A 14 18.38 27.61 -38.76
C ILE A 14 19.20 26.49 -38.12
N ILE A 15 19.23 26.45 -36.79
CA ILE A 15 20.10 25.52 -36.04
C ILE A 15 19.41 24.17 -35.78
N THR A 16 18.08 24.15 -35.61
CA THR A 16 17.32 22.98 -35.13
C THR A 16 16.00 22.83 -35.90
N PHE A 17 15.60 21.59 -36.22
CA PHE A 17 14.40 21.28 -37.00
C PHE A 17 13.10 21.71 -36.31
N SER A 18 13.06 21.65 -34.97
CA SER A 18 11.88 22.05 -34.18
C SER A 18 11.50 23.53 -34.32
N LEU A 19 12.42 24.38 -34.78
CA LEU A 19 12.19 25.81 -35.01
C LEU A 19 11.66 26.09 -36.42
N LEU A 20 11.56 25.09 -37.29
CA LEU A 20 11.03 25.28 -38.64
C LEU A 20 9.50 25.43 -38.59
N PRO A 21 8.95 26.49 -39.21
CA PRO A 21 7.50 26.62 -39.34
C PRO A 21 6.94 25.50 -40.22
N PRO A 22 5.67 25.09 -40.01
CA PRO A 22 5.06 23.99 -40.77
C PRO A 22 4.94 24.26 -42.28
N ASN A 23 5.05 25.53 -42.69
CA ASN A 23 5.02 25.98 -44.09
C ASN A 23 6.43 26.23 -44.66
N HIS A 24 7.49 25.91 -43.93
CA HIS A 24 8.86 26.06 -44.42
C HIS A 24 9.10 25.16 -45.65
N ASP A 25 9.90 25.62 -46.62
CA ASP A 25 10.14 24.90 -47.88
C ASP A 25 10.68 23.48 -47.66
N ILE A 26 11.57 23.29 -46.67
CA ILE A 26 12.05 21.96 -46.22
C ILE A 26 10.88 21.03 -45.88
N CYS A 27 9.92 21.50 -45.05
CA CYS A 27 8.75 20.72 -44.64
C CYS A 27 7.82 20.41 -45.82
N LEU A 28 7.66 21.35 -46.75
CA LEU A 28 6.83 21.17 -47.95
C LEU A 28 7.45 20.12 -48.89
N VAL A 29 8.75 20.19 -49.14
CA VAL A 29 9.47 19.21 -49.97
C VAL A 29 9.39 17.81 -49.35
N MET A 30 9.59 17.69 -48.03
CA MET A 30 9.47 16.41 -47.31
C MET A 30 8.07 15.80 -47.42
N ARG A 31 7.00 16.61 -47.44
CA ARG A 31 5.60 16.12 -47.62
C ARG A 31 5.28 15.72 -49.06
N GLN A 32 5.88 16.39 -50.05
CA GLN A 32 5.61 16.12 -51.46
C GLN A 32 6.27 14.81 -51.94
N ILE A 33 7.43 14.48 -51.41
CA ILE A 33 8.20 13.31 -51.86
C ILE A 33 7.44 11.97 -51.69
N PRO A 34 6.86 11.63 -50.53
CA PRO A 34 6.10 10.38 -50.38
C PRO A 34 4.94 10.26 -51.38
N LEU A 35 4.27 11.38 -51.69
CA LEU A 35 3.17 11.44 -52.67
C LEU A 35 3.64 11.17 -54.10
N LEU A 36 4.86 11.60 -54.44
CA LEU A 36 5.45 11.32 -55.75
C LEU A 36 5.92 9.87 -55.86
N ILE A 37 6.45 9.30 -54.77
CA ILE A 37 6.89 7.90 -54.73
C ILE A 37 5.69 6.96 -54.91
N SER A 38 4.53 7.26 -54.30
CA SER A 38 3.32 6.44 -54.45
C SER A 38 2.74 6.45 -55.86
N GLN A 39 3.05 7.46 -56.68
CA GLN A 39 2.62 7.57 -58.08
C GLN A 39 3.58 6.86 -59.06
N SER A 40 4.68 6.28 -58.59
CA SER A 40 5.65 5.58 -59.43
C SER A 40 5.20 4.17 -59.84
N LEU A 41 5.80 3.63 -60.91
CA LEU A 41 5.50 2.27 -61.42
C LEU A 41 5.85 1.17 -60.40
N HIS A 42 6.88 1.39 -59.58
CA HIS A 42 7.32 0.48 -58.52
C HIS A 42 7.53 1.25 -57.20
N PRO A 43 6.45 1.56 -56.45
CA PRO A 43 6.51 2.43 -55.27
C PRO A 43 7.49 1.94 -54.20
N GLN A 44 7.48 0.64 -53.90
CA GLN A 44 8.33 0.06 -52.85
C GLN A 44 9.83 0.11 -53.19
N GLN A 45 10.21 -0.26 -54.42
CA GLN A 45 11.60 -0.18 -54.87
C GLN A 45 12.08 1.27 -54.96
N THR A 46 11.24 2.16 -55.45
CA THR A 46 11.53 3.60 -55.52
C THR A 46 11.71 4.19 -54.12
N MET A 47 10.86 3.80 -53.16
CA MET A 47 10.98 4.17 -51.75
C MET A 47 12.30 3.67 -51.15
N LEU A 48 12.67 2.42 -51.42
CA LEU A 48 13.90 1.81 -50.93
C LEU A 48 15.15 2.55 -51.42
N THR A 49 15.24 2.83 -52.73
CA THR A 49 16.33 3.63 -53.31
C THR A 49 16.38 5.04 -52.73
N PHE A 50 15.22 5.62 -52.44
CA PHE A 50 15.13 6.95 -51.85
C PHE A 50 15.64 6.96 -50.41
N VAL A 51 15.24 5.98 -49.60
CA VAL A 51 15.70 5.78 -48.23
C VAL A 51 17.21 5.53 -48.20
N GLU A 52 17.75 4.69 -49.08
CA GLU A 52 19.19 4.47 -49.22
C GLU A 52 19.93 5.79 -49.46
N LYS A 53 19.38 6.65 -50.34
CA LYS A 53 19.99 7.95 -50.64
C LYS A 53 19.90 8.93 -49.48
N ILE A 54 18.80 8.94 -48.72
CA ILE A 54 18.69 9.77 -47.51
C ILE A 54 19.69 9.31 -46.46
N ILE A 55 19.82 7.99 -46.22
CA ILE A 55 20.82 7.45 -45.29
C ILE A 55 22.23 7.87 -45.72
N TYR A 56 22.54 7.79 -47.00
CA TYR A 56 23.82 8.28 -47.53
C TYR A 56 24.05 9.78 -47.24
N MET A 57 23.03 10.62 -47.43
CA MET A 57 23.11 12.06 -47.13
C MET A 57 23.23 12.33 -45.63
N LEU A 58 22.53 11.55 -44.80
CA LEU A 58 22.61 11.60 -43.34
C LEU A 58 24.04 11.35 -42.85
N TYR A 59 24.72 10.32 -43.37
CA TYR A 59 26.11 10.01 -43.00
C TYR A 59 27.15 11.01 -43.54
N LYS A 60 26.80 11.81 -44.56
CA LYS A 60 27.63 12.93 -45.05
C LYS A 60 27.43 14.23 -44.28
N SER A 61 26.39 14.30 -43.45
CA SER A 61 25.98 15.52 -42.78
C SER A 61 26.69 15.71 -41.44
N ASN A 62 27.14 16.94 -41.17
CA ASN A 62 27.80 17.30 -39.91
C ASN A 62 27.04 18.37 -39.11
N THR A 63 25.95 18.92 -39.65
CA THR A 63 25.16 19.96 -38.99
C THR A 63 23.96 19.37 -38.25
N THR A 64 23.63 19.93 -37.09
CA THR A 64 22.49 19.46 -36.26
C THR A 64 21.18 19.49 -37.04
N LEU A 65 20.90 20.56 -37.77
CA LEU A 65 19.71 20.67 -38.60
C LEU A 65 19.61 19.56 -39.65
N ALA A 66 20.70 19.24 -40.34
CA ALA A 66 20.69 18.19 -41.37
C ALA A 66 20.43 16.81 -40.75
N LEU A 67 21.10 16.50 -39.63
CA LEU A 67 20.87 15.25 -38.91
C LEU A 67 19.42 15.11 -38.44
N GLU A 68 18.83 16.19 -37.89
CA GLU A 68 17.43 16.19 -37.45
C GLU A 68 16.46 16.08 -38.62
N ALA A 69 16.64 16.90 -39.67
CA ALA A 69 15.76 16.91 -40.84
C ALA A 69 15.74 15.56 -41.57
N TYR A 70 16.91 14.98 -41.84
CA TYR A 70 16.99 13.68 -42.51
C TYR A 70 16.45 12.54 -41.63
N THR A 71 16.69 12.57 -40.32
CA THR A 71 16.15 11.56 -39.40
C THR A 71 14.62 11.65 -39.28
N VAL A 72 14.06 12.85 -39.09
CA VAL A 72 12.60 13.06 -39.08
C VAL A 72 11.99 12.65 -40.42
N PHE A 73 12.72 12.87 -41.52
CA PHE A 73 12.24 12.44 -42.82
C PHE A 73 12.20 10.91 -42.94
N LEU A 74 13.27 10.22 -42.50
CA LEU A 74 13.29 8.76 -42.44
C LEU A 74 12.13 8.21 -41.61
N GLN A 75 11.83 8.83 -40.47
CA GLN A 75 10.67 8.46 -39.65
C GLN A 75 9.37 8.52 -40.46
N SER A 76 9.11 9.63 -41.14
CA SER A 76 7.91 9.77 -41.98
C SER A 76 7.84 8.74 -43.11
N LEU A 77 8.98 8.34 -43.68
CA LEU A 77 9.03 7.31 -44.73
C LEU A 77 8.80 5.91 -44.16
N PHE A 78 9.32 5.62 -42.97
CA PHE A 78 9.11 4.34 -42.29
C PHE A 78 7.66 4.17 -41.86
N ASP A 79 7.01 5.23 -41.39
CA ASP A 79 5.57 5.24 -41.07
C ASP A 79 4.71 5.02 -42.32
N THR A 80 5.15 5.54 -43.48
CA THR A 80 4.43 5.37 -44.75
C THR A 80 4.61 3.95 -45.33
N SER A 81 5.78 3.34 -45.12
CA SER A 81 6.13 2.03 -45.68
C SER A 81 6.96 1.20 -44.69
N PRO A 82 6.31 0.45 -43.77
CA PRO A 82 6.99 -0.26 -42.69
C PRO A 82 7.92 -1.37 -43.19
N GLU A 83 7.63 -1.98 -44.34
CA GLU A 83 8.48 -3.01 -44.95
C GLU A 83 9.86 -2.45 -45.35
N VAL A 84 9.87 -1.24 -45.92
CA VAL A 84 11.11 -0.53 -46.29
C VAL A 84 11.83 -0.05 -45.04
N GLY A 85 11.10 0.39 -44.01
CA GLY A 85 11.67 0.70 -42.70
C GLY A 85 12.42 -0.50 -42.11
N ARG A 86 11.82 -1.69 -42.11
CA ARG A 86 12.46 -2.93 -41.63
C ARG A 86 13.75 -3.24 -42.38
N GLU A 87 13.73 -3.14 -43.71
CA GLU A 87 14.91 -3.38 -44.55
C GLU A 87 16.03 -2.36 -44.27
N ALA A 88 15.69 -1.08 -44.17
CA ALA A 88 16.64 -0.01 -43.85
C ALA A 88 17.25 -0.18 -42.45
N LEU A 89 16.48 -0.65 -41.47
CA LEU A 89 16.99 -0.97 -40.14
C LEU A 89 17.95 -2.16 -40.17
N LEU A 90 17.70 -3.18 -41.00
CA LEU A 90 18.66 -4.27 -41.20
C LEU A 90 19.99 -3.74 -41.72
N TRP A 91 19.95 -2.78 -42.65
CA TRP A 91 21.18 -2.15 -43.13
C TRP A 91 21.88 -1.38 -42.01
N LEU A 92 21.17 -0.57 -41.23
CA LEU A 92 21.78 0.23 -40.16
C LEU A 92 22.38 -0.65 -39.05
N VAL A 93 21.73 -1.75 -38.69
CA VAL A 93 22.12 -2.62 -37.57
C VAL A 93 23.15 -3.68 -37.96
N TYR A 94 23.00 -4.34 -39.12
CA TYR A 94 23.75 -5.56 -39.43
C TYR A 94 24.80 -5.45 -40.53
N ALA A 95 24.76 -4.45 -41.42
CA ALA A 95 25.73 -4.44 -42.52
C ALA A 95 27.16 -4.14 -42.02
N ASP A 96 28.14 -4.82 -42.61
CA ASP A 96 29.53 -4.72 -42.18
C ASP A 96 30.29 -3.61 -42.94
N ASP A 97 30.05 -2.35 -42.58
CA ASP A 97 30.67 -1.17 -43.21
C ASP A 97 31.15 -0.16 -42.15
N GLU A 98 32.46 0.14 -42.16
CA GLU A 98 33.10 1.09 -41.25
C GLU A 98 32.57 2.52 -41.39
N ARG A 99 32.01 2.89 -42.55
CA ARG A 99 31.42 4.23 -42.78
C ARG A 99 30.24 4.52 -41.86
N LYS A 100 29.68 3.49 -41.24
CA LYS A 100 28.58 3.62 -40.27
C LYS A 100 29.03 4.08 -38.90
N PHE A 101 30.33 4.05 -38.62
CA PHE A 101 30.90 4.48 -37.35
C PHE A 101 30.89 6.01 -37.22
N ASN A 102 29.69 6.59 -37.22
CA ASN A 102 29.44 8.00 -36.96
C ASN A 102 28.56 8.13 -35.70
N PRO A 103 29.15 8.47 -34.53
CA PRO A 103 28.43 8.57 -33.27
C PRO A 103 27.27 9.57 -33.30
N SER A 104 27.42 10.69 -34.03
CA SER A 104 26.41 11.75 -34.08
C SER A 104 25.16 11.33 -34.86
N VAL A 105 25.34 10.62 -35.98
CA VAL A 105 24.25 10.07 -36.78
C VAL A 105 23.48 9.02 -35.98
N MET A 106 24.20 8.06 -35.37
CA MET A 106 23.57 6.98 -34.62
C MET A 106 22.88 7.49 -33.36
N ALA A 107 23.46 8.46 -32.65
CA ALA A 107 22.79 9.12 -31.53
C ALA A 107 21.50 9.84 -31.96
N MET A 108 21.45 10.46 -33.14
CA MET A 108 20.24 11.10 -33.65
C MET A 108 19.15 10.08 -33.99
N LEU A 109 19.51 8.96 -34.61
CA LEU A 109 18.59 7.86 -34.89
C LEU A 109 18.00 7.26 -33.61
N ILE A 110 18.83 7.12 -32.55
CA ILE A 110 18.40 6.71 -31.21
C ILE A 110 17.45 7.74 -30.59
N ARG A 111 17.79 9.03 -30.67
CA ARG A 111 16.97 10.13 -30.14
C ARG A 111 15.56 10.14 -30.73
N CYS A 112 15.44 9.82 -32.02
CA CYS A 112 14.16 9.77 -32.72
C CYS A 112 13.48 8.39 -32.63
N GLN A 113 13.99 7.47 -31.82
CA GLN A 113 13.44 6.12 -31.60
C GLN A 113 13.29 5.28 -32.87
N LEU A 114 14.17 5.51 -33.87
CA LEU A 114 14.16 4.73 -35.11
C LEU A 114 14.89 3.40 -34.97
N LEU A 115 15.88 3.31 -34.09
CA LEU A 115 16.70 2.10 -33.92
C LEU A 115 16.15 1.18 -32.82
N PRO A 116 16.08 -0.15 -33.07
CA PRO A 116 15.79 -1.13 -32.03
C PRO A 116 17.00 -1.27 -31.10
N LEU A 117 16.98 -0.56 -29.97
CA LEU A 117 18.13 -0.47 -29.04
C LEU A 117 18.62 -1.85 -28.55
N GLU A 118 17.70 -2.76 -28.20
CA GLU A 118 18.06 -4.10 -27.71
C GLU A 118 18.84 -4.91 -28.76
N GLU A 119 18.39 -4.90 -30.02
CA GLU A 119 19.08 -5.60 -31.11
C GLU A 119 20.40 -4.92 -31.46
N PHE A 120 20.42 -3.59 -31.43
CA PHE A 120 21.61 -2.80 -31.72
C PHE A 120 22.71 -3.00 -30.67
N ASP A 121 22.37 -3.05 -29.37
CA ASP A 121 23.33 -3.33 -28.28
C ASP A 121 23.98 -4.71 -28.46
N ILE A 122 23.19 -5.73 -28.83
CA ILE A 122 23.70 -7.09 -29.11
C ILE A 122 24.69 -7.08 -30.29
N GLN A 123 24.34 -6.40 -31.39
CA GLN A 123 25.22 -6.37 -32.57
C GLN A 123 26.48 -5.53 -32.33
N LEU A 124 26.35 -4.38 -31.66
CA LEU A 124 27.49 -3.52 -31.35
C LEU A 124 28.48 -4.24 -30.43
N ALA A 125 28.01 -4.96 -29.41
CA ALA A 125 28.85 -5.78 -28.56
C ALA A 125 29.62 -6.87 -29.34
N LYS A 126 28.96 -7.53 -30.31
CA LYS A 126 29.63 -8.51 -31.20
C LYS A 126 30.67 -7.83 -32.10
N LEU A 127 30.36 -6.67 -32.65
CA LEU A 127 31.30 -5.91 -33.48
C LEU A 127 32.54 -5.51 -32.69
N ILE A 128 32.39 -5.04 -31.44
CA ILE A 128 33.51 -4.74 -30.53
C ILE A 128 34.42 -5.96 -30.33
N GLN A 129 33.84 -7.14 -30.12
CA GLN A 129 34.60 -8.39 -29.95
C GLN A 129 35.37 -8.80 -31.21
N THR A 130 34.87 -8.46 -32.41
CA THR A 130 35.49 -8.80 -33.69
C THR A 130 36.43 -7.74 -34.26
N LYS A 131 36.18 -6.45 -33.99
CA LYS A 131 36.84 -5.27 -34.56
C LYS A 131 37.35 -4.36 -33.45
N ALA A 132 38.40 -4.82 -32.76
CA ALA A 132 38.78 -4.38 -31.43
C ALA A 132 39.02 -2.87 -31.25
N ASP A 133 39.54 -2.11 -32.23
CA ASP A 133 39.88 -0.69 -32.00
C ASP A 133 38.81 0.28 -32.51
N LEU A 134 38.50 0.24 -33.82
CA LEU A 134 37.56 1.17 -34.48
C LEU A 134 36.13 1.07 -33.91
N ALA A 135 35.62 -0.15 -33.73
CA ALA A 135 34.26 -0.34 -33.22
C ALA A 135 34.15 0.05 -31.74
N SER A 136 35.22 -0.16 -30.95
CA SER A 136 35.25 0.18 -29.53
C SER A 136 35.29 1.68 -29.29
N GLU A 137 36.08 2.42 -30.08
CA GLU A 137 36.11 3.89 -30.01
C GLU A 137 34.78 4.50 -30.44
N PHE A 138 34.21 3.99 -31.54
CA PHE A 138 32.89 4.39 -32.00
C PHE A 138 31.81 4.15 -30.93
N ALA A 139 31.81 2.97 -30.30
CA ALA A 139 30.86 2.62 -29.26
C ALA A 139 31.02 3.51 -28.02
N ALA A 140 32.25 3.76 -27.58
CA ALA A 140 32.53 4.65 -26.45
C ALA A 140 32.01 6.07 -26.72
N ASP A 141 32.24 6.63 -27.92
CA ASP A 141 31.78 7.96 -28.29
C ASP A 141 30.25 8.02 -28.44
N LEU A 142 29.63 6.99 -29.02
CA LEU A 142 28.18 6.90 -29.17
C LEU A 142 27.48 6.84 -27.80
N VAL A 143 27.92 5.93 -26.92
CA VAL A 143 27.31 5.74 -25.61
C VAL A 143 27.59 6.96 -24.72
N ARG A 144 28.75 7.62 -24.85
CA ARG A 144 29.01 8.91 -24.20
C ARG A 144 27.99 9.97 -24.61
N ILE A 145 27.67 10.11 -25.89
CA ILE A 145 26.64 11.06 -26.37
C ILE A 145 25.24 10.67 -25.85
N CYS A 146 24.93 9.38 -25.78
CA CYS A 146 23.61 8.90 -25.37
C CYS A 146 23.37 9.03 -23.86
N LEU A 147 24.39 8.74 -23.05
CA LEU A 147 24.31 8.74 -21.59
C LEU A 147 24.77 10.08 -21.02
N LEU A 148 26.01 10.50 -21.26
CA LEU A 148 26.71 11.51 -20.46
C LEU A 148 26.36 12.97 -20.81
N THR A 149 25.35 13.21 -21.63
CA THR A 149 24.83 14.55 -21.91
C THR A 149 23.94 15.07 -20.77
N PRO A 150 23.71 16.40 -20.67
CA PRO A 150 22.82 16.99 -19.67
C PRO A 150 21.39 16.43 -19.72
N ASN A 151 20.93 16.08 -20.92
CA ASN A 151 19.66 15.43 -21.18
C ASN A 151 19.93 14.04 -21.79
N PRO A 152 20.11 12.99 -20.96
CA PRO A 152 20.38 11.65 -21.46
C PRO A 152 19.24 11.15 -22.35
N MET A 153 19.61 10.60 -23.51
CA MET A 153 18.65 10.04 -24.48
C MET A 153 18.24 8.62 -24.09
N THR A 154 19.20 7.86 -23.56
CA THR A 154 19.03 6.48 -23.09
C THR A 154 19.53 6.36 -21.66
N ASN A 155 19.28 5.21 -21.03
CA ASN A 155 19.88 4.88 -19.74
C ASN A 155 20.96 3.81 -19.92
N LEU A 156 21.71 3.52 -18.85
CA LEU A 156 22.77 2.51 -18.87
C LEU A 156 22.22 1.13 -19.25
N GLU A 157 21.00 0.87 -18.82
CA GLU A 157 20.24 -0.35 -19.01
C GLU A 157 19.90 -0.63 -20.48
N ASP A 158 20.01 0.37 -21.36
CA ASP A 158 19.80 0.22 -22.81
C ASP A 158 21.08 -0.21 -23.56
N HIS A 159 22.26 -0.17 -22.91
CA HIS A 159 23.59 -0.40 -23.51
C HIS A 159 24.45 -1.42 -22.72
N ILE A 160 23.80 -2.39 -22.06
CA ILE A 160 24.44 -3.27 -21.08
C ILE A 160 25.56 -4.09 -21.71
N LEU A 161 25.33 -4.70 -22.88
CA LEU A 161 26.28 -5.60 -23.52
C LEU A 161 27.47 -4.82 -24.09
N THR A 162 27.20 -3.67 -24.71
CA THR A 162 28.21 -2.76 -25.23
C THR A 162 29.12 -2.29 -24.09
N VAL A 163 28.57 -1.74 -23.02
CA VAL A 163 29.36 -1.23 -21.88
C VAL A 163 30.12 -2.35 -21.17
N SER A 164 29.52 -3.53 -21.01
CA SER A 164 30.20 -4.68 -20.39
C SER A 164 31.40 -5.15 -21.20
N THR A 165 31.28 -5.18 -22.53
CA THR A 165 32.37 -5.58 -23.44
C THR A 165 33.51 -4.56 -23.42
N LEU A 166 33.19 -3.26 -23.49
CA LEU A 166 34.20 -2.19 -23.39
C LEU A 166 34.93 -2.22 -22.04
N ARG A 167 34.19 -2.45 -20.95
CA ARG A 167 34.78 -2.58 -19.61
C ARG A 167 35.71 -3.78 -19.52
N GLN A 168 35.37 -4.91 -20.16
CA GLN A 168 36.23 -6.09 -20.17
C GLN A 168 37.57 -5.81 -20.87
N GLN A 169 37.57 -5.05 -21.97
CA GLN A 169 38.80 -4.62 -22.66
C GLN A 169 39.68 -3.71 -21.77
N VAL A 170 39.06 -2.80 -21.01
CA VAL A 170 39.79 -1.96 -20.06
C VAL A 170 40.44 -2.80 -18.96
N ILE A 171 39.76 -3.86 -18.50
CA ILE A 171 40.29 -4.77 -17.48
C ILE A 171 41.40 -5.67 -18.04
N SER A 172 41.31 -6.12 -19.30
CA SER A 172 42.36 -6.92 -19.95
C SER A 172 43.60 -6.10 -20.32
N GLY A 173 43.49 -4.77 -20.31
CA GLY A 173 44.57 -3.85 -20.69
C GLY A 173 44.71 -3.66 -22.21
N GLU A 174 43.72 -4.10 -22.98
CA GLU A 174 43.71 -4.08 -24.45
C GLU A 174 42.93 -2.87 -25.02
N SER A 175 42.54 -1.91 -24.18
CA SER A 175 41.66 -0.79 -24.56
C SER A 175 42.40 0.45 -25.02
N SER A 176 41.83 1.16 -25.99
CA SER A 176 42.30 2.50 -26.38
C SER A 176 42.05 3.56 -25.28
N PRO A 177 42.80 4.67 -25.24
CA PRO A 177 42.66 5.70 -24.20
C PRO A 177 41.28 6.36 -24.20
N ARG A 178 40.59 6.41 -25.35
CA ARG A 178 39.22 6.94 -25.45
C ARG A 178 38.22 6.07 -24.70
N VAL A 179 38.36 4.75 -24.83
CA VAL A 179 37.52 3.76 -24.13
C VAL A 179 37.78 3.81 -22.63
N THR A 180 39.06 3.88 -22.21
CA THR A 180 39.42 4.01 -20.79
C THR A 180 38.85 5.28 -20.18
N SER A 181 38.98 6.42 -20.85
CA SER A 181 38.38 7.69 -20.41
C SER A 181 36.86 7.60 -20.32
N PHE A 182 36.19 6.96 -21.28
CA PHE A 182 34.74 6.80 -21.25
C PHE A 182 34.27 5.98 -20.03
N ILE A 183 34.93 4.84 -19.76
CA ILE A 183 34.58 4.01 -18.61
C ILE A 183 34.83 4.76 -17.30
N GLN A 184 35.88 5.60 -17.22
CA GLN A 184 36.13 6.46 -16.06
C GLN A 184 35.05 7.54 -15.88
N ASP A 185 34.67 8.24 -16.96
CA ASP A 185 33.58 9.23 -16.93
C ASP A 185 32.26 8.60 -16.48
N LEU A 186 31.97 7.38 -16.97
CA LEU A 186 30.78 6.63 -16.61
C LEU A 186 30.81 6.17 -15.15
N GLN A 187 31.95 5.70 -14.65
CA GLN A 187 32.13 5.37 -13.23
C GLN A 187 31.86 6.58 -12.35
N HIS A 188 32.47 7.72 -12.66
CA HIS A 188 32.28 8.97 -11.92
C HIS A 188 30.80 9.35 -11.84
N ARG A 189 30.07 9.28 -12.96
CA ARG A 189 28.66 9.64 -12.99
C ARG A 189 27.76 8.70 -12.18
N VAL A 190 28.08 7.41 -12.13
CA VAL A 190 27.34 6.46 -11.30
C VAL A 190 27.63 6.69 -9.82
N ASP A 191 28.88 7.01 -9.47
CA ASP A 191 29.30 7.29 -8.10
C ASP A 191 28.76 8.63 -7.58
N GLU A 192 28.60 9.64 -8.44
CA GLU A 192 28.02 10.96 -8.11
C GLU A 192 26.58 10.89 -7.59
N VAL A 193 25.82 9.84 -7.92
CA VAL A 193 24.46 9.63 -7.40
C VAL A 193 24.48 9.33 -5.90
N TYR A 194 25.60 8.79 -5.40
CA TYR A 194 25.76 8.34 -4.01
C TYR A 194 26.97 9.00 -3.34
N PRO A 195 27.05 10.34 -3.28
CA PRO A 195 28.27 11.06 -2.88
C PRO A 195 28.65 10.81 -1.41
N SER A 196 27.66 10.48 -0.58
CA SER A 196 27.83 10.20 0.86
C SER A 196 28.17 8.74 1.17
N ILE A 197 28.17 7.84 0.18
CA ILE A 197 28.37 6.40 0.39
C ILE A 197 29.70 5.99 -0.27
N LYS A 198 30.76 5.91 0.53
CA LYS A 198 32.07 5.41 0.10
C LYS A 198 32.32 4.05 0.73
N LEU A 199 31.89 3.00 0.05
CA LEU A 199 32.14 1.62 0.48
C LEU A 199 33.45 1.12 -0.13
N GLU A 200 34.39 0.69 0.71
CA GLU A 200 35.74 0.34 0.27
C GLU A 200 35.77 -0.86 -0.69
N GLY A 201 36.21 -0.58 -1.92
CA GLY A 201 36.36 -1.57 -2.97
C GLY A 201 35.04 -2.16 -3.50
N ILE A 202 33.92 -1.46 -3.32
CA ILE A 202 32.70 -1.70 -4.08
C ILE A 202 32.71 -0.84 -5.34
N ASN A 203 32.47 -1.46 -6.50
CA ASN A 203 32.39 -0.76 -7.77
C ASN A 203 30.92 -0.58 -8.16
N CYS A 204 30.38 0.64 -8.02
CA CYS A 204 28.97 0.92 -8.27
C CYS A 204 28.56 0.62 -9.72
N LEU A 205 29.42 0.94 -10.69
CA LEU A 205 29.19 0.61 -12.09
C LEU A 205 29.06 -0.90 -12.29
N GLN A 206 29.91 -1.70 -11.68
CA GLN A 206 29.82 -3.16 -11.75
C GLN A 206 28.50 -3.69 -11.17
N LEU A 207 28.09 -3.19 -10.01
CA LEU A 207 26.82 -3.58 -9.40
C LEU A 207 25.62 -3.21 -10.27
N ARG A 208 25.63 -2.01 -10.87
CA ARG A 208 24.57 -1.55 -11.75
C ARG A 208 24.49 -2.37 -13.04
N LEU A 209 25.63 -2.76 -13.61
CA LEU A 209 25.69 -3.66 -14.76
C LEU A 209 25.15 -5.06 -14.41
N LEU A 210 25.49 -5.62 -13.25
CA LEU A 210 24.95 -6.91 -12.79
C LEU A 210 23.43 -6.89 -12.59
N LEU A 211 22.89 -5.78 -12.05
CA LEU A 211 21.45 -5.59 -11.92
C LEU A 211 20.76 -5.54 -13.29
N ALA A 212 21.36 -4.82 -14.24
CA ALA A 212 20.82 -4.70 -15.59
C ALA A 212 20.88 -6.04 -16.35
N GLU A 213 22.00 -6.78 -16.22
CA GLU A 213 22.17 -8.15 -16.74
C GLU A 213 21.10 -9.09 -16.17
N TRP A 214 20.83 -9.02 -14.86
CA TRP A 214 19.73 -9.77 -14.24
C TRP A 214 18.37 -9.41 -14.84
N ASN A 215 18.07 -8.12 -14.98
CA ASN A 215 16.77 -7.68 -15.50
C ASN A 215 16.53 -8.16 -16.92
N GLN A 216 17.56 -8.17 -17.77
CA GLN A 216 17.47 -8.70 -19.11
C GLN A 216 17.28 -10.23 -19.10
N LEU A 217 18.12 -10.96 -18.35
CA LEU A 217 18.10 -12.42 -18.33
C LEU A 217 16.84 -13.01 -17.67
N SER A 218 16.35 -12.41 -16.59
CA SER A 218 15.16 -12.88 -15.88
C SER A 218 13.87 -12.80 -16.70
N GLN A 219 13.86 -12.00 -17.78
CA GLN A 219 12.73 -11.86 -18.70
C GLN A 219 12.74 -12.89 -19.83
N TYR A 220 13.88 -13.56 -20.09
CA TYR A 220 13.95 -14.57 -21.14
C TYR A 220 13.30 -15.90 -20.71
N PRO A 221 12.38 -16.47 -21.52
CA PRO A 221 11.68 -17.71 -21.17
C PRO A 221 12.59 -18.94 -20.97
N ILE A 222 13.81 -18.90 -21.54
CA ILE A 222 14.78 -20.01 -21.54
C ILE A 222 15.77 -19.89 -20.35
N ALA A 223 15.65 -18.86 -19.51
CA ALA A 223 16.56 -18.66 -18.40
C ALA A 223 16.42 -19.77 -17.35
N ASN A 224 17.40 -20.67 -17.29
CA ASN A 224 17.47 -21.75 -16.31
C ASN A 224 17.90 -21.22 -14.93
N ASP A 225 17.45 -21.89 -13.87
CA ASP A 225 17.78 -21.54 -12.47
C ASP A 225 19.29 -21.50 -12.19
N THR A 226 20.08 -22.31 -12.91
CA THR A 226 21.54 -22.33 -12.78
C THR A 226 22.19 -21.04 -13.26
N LEU A 227 21.71 -20.48 -14.38
CA LEU A 227 22.20 -19.22 -14.93
C LEU A 227 21.83 -18.05 -14.01
N LEU A 228 20.56 -18.00 -13.58
CA LEU A 228 20.07 -16.99 -12.65
C LEU A 228 20.85 -17.03 -11.33
N SER A 229 21.05 -18.21 -10.77
CA SER A 229 21.85 -18.39 -9.55
C SER A 229 23.31 -17.96 -9.74
N GLY A 230 23.87 -18.13 -10.93
CA GLY A 230 25.23 -17.67 -11.26
C GLY A 230 25.39 -16.15 -11.16
N ILE A 231 24.40 -15.38 -11.64
CA ILE A 231 24.40 -13.92 -11.53
C ILE A 231 24.28 -13.49 -10.07
N VAL A 232 23.37 -14.12 -9.31
CA VAL A 232 23.18 -13.77 -7.89
C VAL A 232 24.45 -14.07 -7.08
N LYS A 233 25.15 -15.18 -7.34
CA LYS A 233 26.45 -15.46 -6.72
C LYS A 233 27.49 -14.39 -7.06
N ARG A 234 27.54 -13.91 -8.30
CA ARG A 234 28.41 -12.78 -8.71
C ARG A 234 28.05 -11.51 -7.95
N ILE A 235 26.76 -11.19 -7.77
CA ILE A 235 26.29 -10.05 -6.99
C ILE A 235 26.75 -10.18 -5.53
N LEU A 236 26.46 -11.31 -4.87
CA LEU A 236 26.85 -11.55 -3.48
C LEU A 236 28.36 -11.45 -3.28
N SER A 237 29.15 -11.95 -4.23
CA SER A 237 30.62 -11.82 -4.20
C SER A 237 31.09 -10.37 -4.37
N ALA A 238 30.40 -9.57 -5.19
CA ALA A 238 30.74 -8.17 -5.46
C ALA A 238 30.36 -7.24 -4.30
N THR A 239 29.33 -7.58 -3.53
CA THR A 239 28.89 -6.80 -2.37
C THR A 239 29.77 -6.98 -1.14
N LYS A 240 30.54 -8.07 -1.05
CA LYS A 240 31.47 -8.44 0.04
C LYS A 240 30.83 -8.63 1.42
N ASP A 241 30.17 -7.61 1.96
CA ASP A 241 29.61 -7.54 3.30
C ASP A 241 28.13 -7.13 3.30
N ASP A 242 27.56 -6.93 4.49
CA ASP A 242 26.15 -6.60 4.66
C ASP A 242 25.82 -5.16 4.25
N ASP A 243 26.76 -4.22 4.40
CA ASP A 243 26.58 -2.84 3.97
C ASP A 243 26.54 -2.76 2.44
N GLY A 244 27.42 -3.49 1.76
CA GLY A 244 27.39 -3.64 0.31
C GLY A 244 26.11 -4.30 -0.20
N LYS A 245 25.59 -5.31 0.50
CA LYS A 245 24.30 -5.95 0.17
C LYS A 245 23.15 -4.94 0.30
N CYS A 246 23.09 -4.19 1.40
CA CYS A 246 22.08 -3.15 1.60
C CYS A 246 22.17 -2.05 0.54
N PHE A 247 23.39 -1.62 0.19
CA PHE A 247 23.61 -0.63 -0.87
C PHE A 247 23.12 -1.14 -2.24
N PHE A 248 23.42 -2.39 -2.60
CA PHE A 248 22.92 -2.99 -3.84
C PHE A 248 21.40 -3.03 -3.87
N LEU A 249 20.76 -3.46 -2.78
CA LEU A 249 19.30 -3.49 -2.66
C LEU A 249 18.68 -2.10 -2.79
N ARG A 250 19.34 -1.08 -2.22
CA ARG A 250 18.92 0.32 -2.31
C ARG A 250 19.00 0.81 -3.75
N MET A 251 20.15 0.62 -4.40
CA MET A 251 20.36 0.98 -5.81
C MET A 251 19.30 0.33 -6.71
N GLY A 252 19.04 -0.97 -6.53
CA GLY A 252 18.03 -1.69 -7.29
C GLY A 252 16.63 -1.13 -7.09
N THR A 253 16.25 -0.86 -5.83
CA THR A 253 14.94 -0.32 -5.47
C THR A 253 14.73 1.08 -6.04
N GLU A 254 15.69 1.98 -5.86
CA GLU A 254 15.63 3.34 -6.40
C GLU A 254 15.55 3.35 -7.92
N THR A 255 16.36 2.53 -8.60
CA THR A 255 16.34 2.40 -10.06
C THR A 255 14.95 1.97 -10.53
N CYS A 256 14.39 0.89 -9.98
CA CYS A 256 13.07 0.40 -10.38
C CYS A 256 11.95 1.43 -10.12
N VAL A 257 12.00 2.13 -9.00
CA VAL A 257 11.03 3.18 -8.66
C VAL A 257 11.13 4.35 -9.62
N GLN A 258 12.34 4.81 -9.96
CA GLN A 258 12.55 5.88 -10.94
C GLN A 258 12.02 5.50 -12.32
N HIS A 259 12.36 4.30 -12.81
CA HIS A 259 11.84 3.80 -14.09
C HIS A 259 10.30 3.77 -14.11
N TYR A 260 9.67 3.39 -12.99
CA TYR A 260 8.22 3.36 -12.85
C TYR A 260 7.61 4.76 -12.87
N ILE A 261 8.18 5.71 -12.11
CA ILE A 261 7.71 7.11 -12.04
C ILE A 261 7.86 7.81 -13.39
N MET A 262 8.94 7.54 -14.12
CA MET A 262 9.19 8.07 -15.46
C MET A 262 8.30 7.45 -16.55
N GLY A 263 7.47 6.46 -16.21
CA GLY A 263 6.56 5.81 -17.17
C GLY A 263 7.28 5.03 -18.27
N ARG A 264 8.48 4.50 -17.98
CA ARG A 264 9.28 3.78 -18.98
C ARG A 264 8.59 2.47 -19.42
N PRO A 265 8.79 2.04 -20.68
CA PRO A 265 8.34 0.73 -21.12
C PRO A 265 8.97 -0.36 -20.24
N LYS A 266 8.23 -1.44 -19.99
CA LYS A 266 8.66 -2.58 -19.15
C LYS A 266 8.93 -2.25 -17.66
N ALA A 267 8.71 -1.03 -17.15
CA ALA A 267 9.01 -0.68 -15.76
C ALA A 267 8.35 -1.61 -14.71
N ILE A 268 7.17 -2.16 -15.01
CA ILE A 268 6.51 -3.17 -14.16
C ILE A 268 7.34 -4.47 -14.09
N GLN A 269 7.86 -4.92 -15.23
CA GLN A 269 8.69 -6.13 -15.32
C GLN A 269 10.01 -5.98 -14.56
N TRP A 270 10.54 -4.75 -14.47
CA TRP A 270 11.73 -4.45 -13.68
C TRP A 270 11.47 -4.63 -12.17
N VAL A 271 10.31 -4.16 -11.69
CA VAL A 271 9.92 -4.39 -10.28
C VAL A 271 9.76 -5.89 -10.00
N ASP A 272 9.19 -6.65 -10.94
CA ASP A 272 9.02 -8.10 -10.82
C ASP A 272 10.37 -8.83 -10.80
N ALA A 273 11.27 -8.44 -11.71
CA ALA A 273 12.62 -8.98 -11.81
C ALA A 273 13.40 -8.69 -10.51
N LEU A 274 13.30 -7.50 -9.94
CA LEU A 274 13.94 -7.16 -8.68
C LEU A 274 13.38 -7.97 -7.51
N ALA A 275 12.05 -8.13 -7.42
CA ALA A 275 11.45 -8.98 -6.39
C ALA A 275 11.97 -10.42 -6.47
N LYS A 276 12.06 -10.98 -7.70
CA LYS A 276 12.65 -12.30 -7.94
C LYS A 276 14.12 -12.35 -7.52
N LEU A 277 14.92 -11.33 -7.86
CA LEU A 277 16.33 -11.26 -7.46
C LEU A 277 16.51 -11.32 -5.95
N MET A 278 15.73 -10.51 -5.23
CA MET A 278 15.73 -10.44 -3.77
C MET A 278 15.40 -11.82 -3.16
N THR A 279 14.44 -12.56 -3.73
CA THR A 279 14.15 -13.93 -3.30
C THR A 279 15.33 -14.88 -3.55
N TYR A 280 15.99 -14.82 -4.72
CA TYR A 280 17.17 -15.65 -4.99
C TYR A 280 18.32 -15.31 -4.03
N MET A 281 18.54 -14.02 -3.74
CA MET A 281 19.55 -13.58 -2.76
C MET A 281 19.31 -14.21 -1.39
N VAL A 282 18.05 -14.34 -0.94
CA VAL A 282 17.75 -15.07 0.31
C VAL A 282 18.03 -16.56 0.14
N THR A 283 17.52 -17.21 -0.91
CA THR A 283 17.61 -18.68 -1.05
C THR A 283 19.03 -19.22 -1.22
N LEU A 284 19.96 -18.40 -1.70
CA LEU A 284 21.35 -18.79 -1.94
C LEU A 284 22.27 -18.57 -0.73
N GLU A 285 21.78 -17.96 0.35
CA GLU A 285 22.51 -17.89 1.62
C GLU A 285 22.59 -19.29 2.27
N GLU A 286 23.75 -19.61 2.84
CA GLU A 286 24.08 -20.98 3.29
C GLU A 286 23.38 -21.39 4.59
N SER A 287 23.12 -20.42 5.48
CA SER A 287 22.52 -20.66 6.79
C SER A 287 21.16 -19.98 6.96
N SER A 288 20.27 -20.60 7.74
CA SER A 288 18.95 -20.04 8.05
C SER A 288 19.02 -18.68 8.79
N GLN A 289 20.09 -18.45 9.55
CA GLN A 289 20.34 -17.16 10.20
C GLN A 289 20.69 -16.07 9.19
N GLN A 290 21.55 -16.35 8.21
CA GLN A 290 21.88 -15.42 7.13
C GLN A 290 20.67 -15.16 6.23
N GLN A 291 19.85 -16.18 5.95
CA GLN A 291 18.60 -16.04 5.21
C GLN A 291 17.66 -15.05 5.91
N SER A 292 17.45 -15.23 7.21
CA SER A 292 16.60 -14.33 8.02
C SER A 292 17.17 -12.90 8.07
N LYS A 293 18.50 -12.77 8.17
CA LYS A 293 19.18 -11.46 8.14
C LYS A 293 18.99 -10.77 6.79
N MET A 294 19.14 -11.50 5.68
CA MET A 294 18.92 -10.98 4.33
C MET A 294 17.48 -10.52 4.11
N VAL A 295 16.49 -11.27 4.61
CA VAL A 295 15.08 -10.84 4.61
C VAL A 295 14.93 -9.51 5.35
N GLY A 296 15.53 -9.39 6.53
CA GLY A 296 15.56 -8.14 7.30
C GLY A 296 16.16 -6.97 6.53
N HIS A 297 17.30 -7.18 5.85
CA HIS A 297 17.93 -6.16 5.00
C HIS A 297 17.03 -5.73 3.84
N ILE A 298 16.45 -6.69 3.11
CA ILE A 298 15.56 -6.42 1.98
C ILE A 298 14.38 -5.56 2.42
N ILE A 299 13.66 -5.99 3.45
CA ILE A 299 12.47 -5.28 3.93
C ILE A 299 12.84 -3.90 4.47
N SER A 300 13.91 -3.80 5.26
CA SER A 300 14.36 -2.52 5.83
C SER A 300 14.76 -1.51 4.76
N VAL A 301 15.49 -1.94 3.73
CA VAL A 301 15.89 -1.07 2.62
C VAL A 301 14.67 -0.58 1.83
N ILE A 302 13.70 -1.45 1.55
CA ILE A 302 12.46 -1.05 0.87
C ILE A 302 11.70 -0.01 1.70
N VAL A 303 11.58 -0.22 3.02
CA VAL A 303 10.94 0.73 3.95
C VAL A 303 11.65 2.08 3.96
N LEU A 304 12.99 2.09 4.03
CA LEU A 304 13.78 3.32 4.04
C LEU A 304 13.66 4.10 2.73
N VAL A 305 13.75 3.43 1.57
CA VAL A 305 13.56 4.09 0.27
C VAL A 305 12.13 4.60 0.14
N LEU A 306 11.12 3.84 0.58
CA LEU A 306 9.73 4.30 0.61
C LEU A 306 9.59 5.58 1.44
N ALA A 307 10.13 5.60 2.65
CA ALA A 307 10.07 6.75 3.54
C ALA A 307 10.71 7.99 2.91
N GLN A 308 11.90 7.85 2.32
CA GLN A 308 12.59 8.93 1.62
C GLN A 308 11.75 9.48 0.45
N TYR A 309 11.15 8.61 -0.37
CA TYR A 309 10.32 9.05 -1.50
C TYR A 309 8.99 9.67 -1.05
N HIS A 310 8.39 9.16 0.04
CA HIS A 310 7.17 9.70 0.61
C HIS A 310 7.39 11.13 1.12
N GLU A 311 8.47 11.36 1.85
CA GLU A 311 8.85 12.68 2.35
C GLU A 311 9.21 13.65 1.21
N ALA A 312 10.05 13.22 0.26
CA ALA A 312 10.51 14.09 -0.83
C ALA A 312 9.40 14.46 -1.83
N MET A 313 8.47 13.57 -2.11
CA MET A 313 7.43 13.77 -3.13
C MET A 313 6.12 14.33 -2.56
N GLY A 314 5.86 14.15 -1.27
CA GLY A 314 4.65 14.59 -0.58
C GLY A 314 3.38 14.13 -1.33
N PRO A 315 2.49 15.05 -1.77
CA PRO A 315 1.27 14.71 -2.49
C PRO A 315 1.47 13.98 -3.83
N ARG A 316 2.66 14.07 -4.44
CA ARG A 316 3.00 13.41 -5.71
C ARG A 316 3.55 11.99 -5.52
N PHE A 317 3.65 11.52 -4.27
CA PHE A 317 4.15 10.18 -3.97
C PHE A 317 3.32 9.10 -4.68
N ASN A 318 4.01 8.18 -5.34
CA ASN A 318 3.39 7.04 -6.03
C ASN A 318 3.63 5.75 -5.24
N GLN A 319 2.59 5.26 -4.57
CA GLN A 319 2.62 4.05 -3.74
C GLN A 319 2.71 2.73 -4.54
N LYS A 320 2.43 2.73 -5.85
CA LYS A 320 2.31 1.51 -6.67
C LYS A 320 3.58 0.67 -6.79
N PRO A 321 4.77 1.23 -7.10
CA PRO A 321 5.99 0.43 -7.21
C PRO A 321 6.35 -0.24 -5.88
N PHE A 322 6.23 0.49 -4.77
CA PHE A 322 6.50 -0.04 -3.42
C PHE A 322 5.52 -1.14 -3.01
N PHE A 323 4.23 -0.96 -3.29
CA PHE A 323 3.22 -1.99 -3.07
C PHE A 323 3.55 -3.29 -3.81
N ARG A 324 3.81 -3.17 -5.11
CA ARG A 324 4.10 -4.31 -5.97
C ARG A 324 5.35 -5.04 -5.50
N LEU A 325 6.42 -4.31 -5.20
CA LEU A 325 7.67 -4.88 -4.70
C LEU A 325 7.46 -5.62 -3.37
N LEU A 326 6.86 -4.97 -2.37
CA LEU A 326 6.59 -5.60 -1.05
C LEU A 326 5.68 -6.83 -1.17
N SER A 327 4.60 -6.74 -1.96
CA SER A 327 3.66 -7.83 -2.16
C SER A 327 4.30 -9.05 -2.84
N LEU A 328 5.12 -8.81 -3.87
CA LEU A 328 5.79 -9.88 -4.60
C LEU A 328 6.91 -10.51 -3.78
N VAL A 329 7.78 -9.70 -3.15
CA VAL A 329 8.84 -10.20 -2.27
C VAL A 329 8.24 -11.07 -1.16
N PHE A 330 7.19 -10.59 -0.49
CA PHE A 330 6.49 -11.38 0.54
C PHE A 330 5.93 -12.69 -0.02
N THR A 331 5.21 -12.64 -1.15
CA THR A 331 4.57 -13.82 -1.75
C THR A 331 5.60 -14.86 -2.19
N GLU A 332 6.71 -14.44 -2.82
CA GLU A 332 7.77 -15.34 -3.26
C GLU A 332 8.55 -15.93 -2.07
N LEU A 333 8.84 -15.14 -1.04
CA LEU A 333 9.49 -15.63 0.17
C LEU A 333 8.62 -16.65 0.91
N CYS A 334 7.30 -16.41 1.03
CA CYS A 334 6.37 -17.36 1.65
C CYS A 334 6.17 -18.66 0.85
N LYS A 335 6.56 -18.71 -0.44
CA LYS A 335 6.58 -19.96 -1.21
C LYS A 335 7.80 -20.82 -0.87
N SER A 336 8.84 -20.23 -0.29
CA SER A 336 10.06 -20.94 0.11
C SER A 336 9.73 -21.88 1.27
N ARG A 337 9.84 -23.20 1.06
CA ARG A 337 9.32 -24.24 1.98
C ARG A 337 10.09 -24.40 3.30
N ALA A 338 10.98 -23.47 3.65
CA ALA A 338 11.82 -23.56 4.85
C ALA A 338 11.12 -22.91 6.05
N LYS A 339 10.66 -23.71 7.01
CA LYS A 339 9.92 -23.26 8.21
C LYS A 339 10.59 -22.12 9.01
N ALA A 340 11.92 -22.09 9.06
CA ALA A 340 12.66 -21.07 9.78
C ALA A 340 12.68 -19.71 9.05
N ILE A 341 12.56 -19.73 7.71
CA ILE A 341 12.39 -18.51 6.90
C ILE A 341 10.96 -18.00 7.06
N ASP A 342 9.97 -18.89 7.14
CA ASP A 342 8.55 -18.50 7.22
C ASP A 342 8.25 -17.61 8.43
N THR A 343 8.81 -17.91 9.61
CA THR A 343 8.56 -17.12 10.83
C THR A 343 9.29 -15.78 10.82
N SER A 344 10.54 -15.73 10.34
CA SER A 344 11.29 -14.48 10.25
C SER A 344 10.72 -13.54 9.17
N VAL A 345 10.30 -14.08 8.03
CA VAL A 345 9.59 -13.33 6.97
C VAL A 345 8.32 -12.71 7.50
N LEU A 346 7.49 -13.48 8.21
CA LEU A 346 6.26 -12.97 8.81
C LEU A 346 6.53 -11.85 9.82
N ALA A 347 7.51 -12.02 10.71
CA ALA A 347 7.88 -11.02 11.70
C ALA A 347 8.36 -9.72 11.04
N CYS A 348 9.38 -9.80 10.16
CA CYS A 348 9.93 -8.63 9.47
C CYS A 348 8.86 -7.91 8.63
N PHE A 349 7.98 -8.65 7.95
CA PHE A 349 6.92 -8.06 7.14
C PHE A 349 5.87 -7.34 8.00
N CYS A 350 5.46 -7.93 9.12
CA CYS A 350 4.53 -7.28 10.04
C CYS A 350 5.13 -6.04 10.72
N ASP A 351 6.40 -6.10 11.11
CA ASP A 351 7.12 -4.95 11.68
C ASP A 351 7.24 -3.81 10.67
N ALA A 352 7.49 -4.14 9.40
CA ALA A 352 7.48 -3.17 8.30
C ALA A 352 6.10 -2.55 8.08
N LEU A 353 5.02 -3.34 8.10
CA LEU A 353 3.67 -2.81 8.02
C LEU A 353 3.34 -1.93 9.24
N PHE A 354 3.74 -2.31 10.44
CA PHE A 354 3.52 -1.49 11.63
C PHE A 354 4.26 -0.15 11.54
N THR A 355 5.51 -0.17 11.04
CA THR A 355 6.31 1.03 10.78
C THR A 355 5.66 1.91 9.70
N LEU A 356 5.16 1.30 8.62
CA LEU A 356 4.52 1.98 7.49
C LEU A 356 3.04 2.33 7.73
N GLN A 357 2.60 2.39 8.99
CA GLN A 357 1.20 2.63 9.33
C GLN A 357 0.66 3.93 8.69
N PRO A 358 -0.64 3.95 8.29
CA PRO A 358 -1.22 5.09 7.56
C PRO A 358 -1.15 6.43 8.29
N SER A 359 -1.14 6.43 9.63
CA SER A 359 -0.99 7.66 10.43
C SER A 359 0.38 8.33 10.25
N GLN A 360 1.42 7.56 9.92
CA GLN A 360 2.77 8.06 9.64
C GLN A 360 2.99 8.26 8.13
N PHE A 361 2.49 7.33 7.31
CA PHE A 361 2.67 7.33 5.86
C PHE A 361 1.32 7.42 5.12
N PRO A 362 0.58 8.55 5.21
CA PRO A 362 -0.76 8.66 4.64
C PRO A 362 -0.81 8.48 3.12
N GLY A 363 0.28 8.80 2.41
CA GLY A 363 0.41 8.60 0.97
C GLY A 363 0.50 7.12 0.55
N PHE A 364 0.78 6.23 1.51
CA PHE A 364 0.86 4.79 1.30
C PHE A 364 -0.38 4.03 1.85
N ALA A 365 -1.38 4.73 2.38
CA ALA A 365 -2.49 4.14 3.13
C ALA A 365 -3.26 3.05 2.34
N PHE A 366 -3.55 3.28 1.05
CA PHE A 366 -4.31 2.30 0.25
C PHE A 366 -3.50 1.05 -0.08
N SER A 367 -2.21 1.21 -0.41
CA SER A 367 -1.30 0.09 -0.59
C SER A 367 -1.10 -0.68 0.70
N TRP A 368 -0.96 0.03 1.82
CA TRP A 368 -0.86 -0.56 3.16
C TRP A 368 -2.09 -1.41 3.50
N LEU A 369 -3.30 -0.89 3.27
CA LEU A 369 -4.54 -1.63 3.50
C LEU A 369 -4.59 -2.92 2.67
N GLN A 370 -4.17 -2.86 1.41
CA GLN A 370 -4.10 -4.05 0.55
C GLN A 370 -3.10 -5.10 1.05
N LEU A 371 -1.95 -4.68 1.60
CA LEU A 371 -0.95 -5.59 2.16
C LEU A 371 -1.43 -6.23 3.47
N VAL A 372 -2.08 -5.45 4.35
CA VAL A 372 -2.67 -5.96 5.60
C VAL A 372 -3.84 -6.90 5.33
N SER A 373 -4.57 -6.70 4.22
CA SER A 373 -5.64 -7.59 3.75
C SER A 373 -5.15 -8.73 2.84
N HIS A 374 -3.85 -8.98 2.75
CA HIS A 374 -3.31 -9.89 1.75
C HIS A 374 -3.68 -11.35 2.02
N ARG A 375 -4.19 -12.07 1.00
CA ARG A 375 -4.70 -13.44 1.11
C ARG A 375 -3.69 -14.48 1.62
N VAL A 376 -2.39 -14.23 1.46
CA VAL A 376 -1.32 -15.11 1.99
C VAL A 376 -0.99 -14.77 3.44
N LEU A 377 -1.12 -13.49 3.81
CA LEU A 377 -0.76 -13.01 5.15
C LEU A 377 -1.78 -13.47 6.21
N LEU A 378 -3.08 -13.28 5.95
CA LEU A 378 -4.14 -13.55 6.94
C LEU A 378 -4.11 -14.99 7.46
N PRO A 379 -4.12 -16.04 6.61
CA PRO A 379 -4.10 -17.42 7.11
C PRO A 379 -2.82 -17.74 7.89
N GLN A 380 -1.67 -17.17 7.51
CA GLN A 380 -0.41 -17.42 8.21
C GLN A 380 -0.36 -16.81 9.63
N LEU A 381 -1.12 -15.74 9.87
CA LEU A 381 -1.23 -15.08 11.18
C LEU A 381 -2.39 -15.62 12.02
N LEU A 382 -3.54 -15.87 11.41
CA LEU A 382 -4.80 -16.09 12.12
C LEU A 382 -5.24 -17.56 12.17
N ALA A 383 -4.89 -18.38 11.17
CA ALA A 383 -5.36 -19.77 11.09
C ALA A 383 -4.56 -20.75 11.95
N LYS A 384 -3.42 -20.34 12.51
CA LYS A 384 -2.60 -21.20 13.38
C LYS A 384 -3.27 -21.39 14.74
N SER A 385 -3.27 -22.63 15.23
CA SER A 385 -3.91 -23.01 16.49
C SER A 385 -3.27 -22.38 17.74
N ASP A 386 -2.01 -21.98 17.65
CA ASP A 386 -1.25 -21.37 18.74
C ASP A 386 -1.61 -19.89 19.00
N ARG A 387 -2.43 -19.28 18.12
CA ARG A 387 -2.84 -17.86 18.17
C ARG A 387 -1.67 -16.87 18.26
N SER A 388 -0.44 -17.30 17.95
CA SER A 388 0.76 -16.48 18.15
C SER A 388 0.77 -15.23 17.25
N GLY A 389 0.22 -15.34 16.05
CA GLY A 389 0.08 -14.23 15.10
C GLY A 389 -1.04 -13.23 15.45
N TRP A 390 -1.96 -13.58 16.35
CA TRP A 390 -3.10 -12.70 16.68
C TRP A 390 -2.64 -11.42 17.38
N HIS A 391 -1.67 -11.52 18.28
CA HIS A 391 -1.10 -10.35 18.94
C HIS A 391 -0.38 -9.41 17.95
N ILE A 392 0.18 -9.93 16.86
CA ILE A 392 0.80 -9.10 15.84
C ILE A 392 -0.29 -8.43 14.99
N TYR A 393 -1.28 -9.21 14.56
CA TYR A 393 -2.33 -8.71 13.66
C TYR A 393 -3.28 -7.71 14.33
N HIS A 394 -3.61 -7.86 15.62
CA HIS A 394 -4.46 -6.88 16.30
C HIS A 394 -3.83 -5.49 16.33
N LYS A 395 -2.50 -5.37 16.44
CA LYS A 395 -1.80 -4.07 16.38
C LYS A 395 -2.01 -3.39 15.03
N LEU A 396 -1.92 -4.16 13.95
CA LEU A 396 -2.15 -3.65 12.59
C LEU A 396 -3.60 -3.20 12.42
N ILE A 397 -4.58 -4.00 12.83
CA ILE A 397 -6.00 -3.60 12.78
C ILE A 397 -6.25 -2.36 13.66
N LEU A 398 -5.59 -2.23 14.80
CA LEU A 398 -5.67 -1.04 15.64
C LEU A 398 -5.14 0.21 14.91
N CYS A 399 -3.99 0.11 14.23
CA CYS A 399 -3.45 1.20 13.39
C CYS A 399 -4.44 1.59 12.29
N LEU A 400 -5.06 0.61 11.63
CA LEU A 400 -6.07 0.84 10.60
C LEU A 400 -7.30 1.59 11.14
N LEU A 401 -7.87 1.10 12.24
CA LEU A 401 -9.09 1.66 12.82
C LEU A 401 -8.84 3.04 13.43
N LYS A 402 -7.70 3.27 14.09
CA LYS A 402 -7.31 4.61 14.59
C LYS A 402 -7.18 5.62 13.45
N PHE A 403 -6.49 5.25 12.37
CA PHE A 403 -6.37 6.12 11.20
C PHE A 403 -7.74 6.42 10.59
N LEU A 404 -8.56 5.40 10.37
CA LEU A 404 -9.91 5.58 9.84
C LEU A 404 -10.79 6.43 10.77
N GLY A 405 -10.76 6.19 12.08
CA GLY A 405 -11.50 6.96 13.08
C GLY A 405 -11.22 8.46 12.96
N SER A 406 -9.94 8.84 12.90
CA SER A 406 -9.51 10.24 12.72
C SER A 406 -10.01 10.90 11.41
N LEU A 407 -10.27 10.10 10.37
CA LEU A 407 -10.83 10.59 9.12
C LEU A 407 -12.35 10.75 9.18
N LEU A 408 -13.03 9.89 9.95
CA LEU A 408 -14.50 9.90 10.08
C LEU A 408 -14.98 10.98 11.06
N GLU A 409 -14.18 11.32 12.08
CA GLU A 409 -14.48 12.41 13.03
C GLU A 409 -14.60 13.78 12.38
N LYS A 410 -13.92 14.01 11.25
CA LYS A 410 -13.96 15.29 10.52
C LYS A 410 -15.31 15.59 9.85
N GLN A 411 -16.24 14.61 9.82
CA GLN A 411 -17.57 14.69 9.18
C GLN A 411 -17.60 15.06 7.68
N SER A 412 -16.44 15.33 7.05
CA SER A 412 -16.28 15.57 5.61
C SER A 412 -15.79 14.32 4.88
N LEU A 413 -16.72 13.54 4.32
CA LEU A 413 -16.40 12.28 3.63
C LEU A 413 -15.99 12.51 2.17
N HIS A 414 -14.72 12.83 1.94
CA HIS A 414 -14.13 12.86 0.60
C HIS A 414 -14.17 11.49 -0.09
N THR A 415 -14.07 11.47 -1.43
CA THR A 415 -14.08 10.24 -2.23
C THR A 415 -13.02 9.23 -1.78
N ALA A 416 -11.81 9.71 -1.43
CA ALA A 416 -10.75 8.87 -0.90
C ALA A 416 -11.13 8.24 0.46
N THR A 417 -11.70 9.02 1.38
CA THR A 417 -12.18 8.52 2.68
C THR A 417 -13.26 7.46 2.51
N LYS A 418 -14.23 7.67 1.61
CA LYS A 418 -15.26 6.67 1.28
C LYS A 418 -14.65 5.38 0.73
N ALA A 419 -13.73 5.50 -0.23
CA ALA A 419 -13.04 4.33 -0.80
C ALA A 419 -12.24 3.56 0.26
N PHE A 420 -11.54 4.28 1.16
CA PHE A 420 -10.78 3.69 2.25
C PHE A 420 -11.70 2.99 3.26
N TYR A 421 -12.79 3.63 3.66
CA TYR A 421 -13.84 3.06 4.50
C TYR A 421 -14.41 1.75 3.92
N HIS A 422 -14.73 1.73 2.62
CA HIS A 422 -15.20 0.52 1.95
C HIS A 422 -14.13 -0.58 1.91
N GLY A 423 -12.86 -0.23 1.76
CA GLY A 423 -11.75 -1.18 1.87
C GLY A 423 -11.66 -1.80 3.26
N THR A 424 -11.77 -0.99 4.32
CA THR A 424 -11.78 -1.45 5.71
C THR A 424 -12.98 -2.34 6.01
N LEU A 425 -14.18 -1.97 5.54
CA LEU A 425 -15.38 -2.81 5.66
C LEU A 425 -15.15 -4.18 5.02
N ARG A 426 -14.60 -4.26 3.80
CA ARG A 426 -14.32 -5.54 3.14
C ARG A 426 -13.37 -6.41 3.96
N LEU A 427 -12.33 -5.81 4.54
CA LEU A 427 -11.42 -6.55 5.43
C LEU A 427 -12.16 -7.06 6.67
N LEU A 428 -12.96 -6.24 7.33
CA LEU A 428 -13.75 -6.66 8.49
C LEU A 428 -14.77 -7.76 8.14
N VAL A 429 -15.33 -7.76 6.92
CA VAL A 429 -16.24 -8.84 6.46
C VAL A 429 -15.48 -10.15 6.37
N VAL A 430 -14.28 -10.13 5.79
CA VAL A 430 -13.41 -11.31 5.70
C VAL A 430 -13.06 -11.81 7.11
N LEU A 431 -12.67 -10.92 8.02
CA LEU A 431 -12.35 -11.30 9.40
C LEU A 431 -13.57 -11.87 10.13
N LEU A 432 -14.76 -11.30 9.93
CA LEU A 432 -15.99 -11.78 10.55
C LEU A 432 -16.39 -13.17 10.04
N HIS A 433 -16.18 -13.46 8.76
CA HIS A 433 -16.55 -14.75 8.17
C HIS A 433 -15.51 -15.84 8.45
N ASP A 434 -14.22 -15.54 8.22
CA ASP A 434 -13.15 -16.54 8.22
C ASP A 434 -12.47 -16.67 9.60
N PHE A 435 -12.48 -15.62 10.42
CA PHE A 435 -11.76 -15.56 11.70
C PHE A 435 -12.57 -14.84 12.81
N PRO A 436 -13.85 -15.18 13.05
CA PRO A 436 -14.69 -14.44 13.99
C PRO A 436 -14.17 -14.48 15.42
N GLU A 437 -13.51 -15.56 15.86
CA GLU A 437 -12.93 -15.67 17.21
C GLU A 437 -11.85 -14.60 17.46
N PHE A 438 -11.10 -14.20 16.43
CA PHE A 438 -10.15 -13.09 16.54
C PHE A 438 -10.87 -11.76 16.83
N LEU A 439 -11.98 -11.48 16.14
CA LEU A 439 -12.80 -10.31 16.44
C LEU A 439 -13.46 -10.43 17.82
N CYS A 440 -13.84 -11.64 18.26
CA CYS A 440 -14.44 -11.88 19.57
C CYS A 440 -13.48 -11.52 20.72
N ASP A 441 -12.23 -12.00 20.67
CA ASP A 441 -11.23 -11.83 21.73
C ASP A 441 -10.78 -10.37 21.86
N TYR A 442 -10.65 -9.67 20.72
CA TYR A 442 -10.14 -8.30 20.65
C TYR A 442 -11.22 -7.22 20.50
N TYR A 443 -12.51 -7.57 20.52
CA TYR A 443 -13.62 -6.65 20.25
C TYR A 443 -13.52 -5.34 21.05
N MET A 444 -13.14 -5.45 22.33
CA MET A 444 -13.13 -4.31 23.25
C MET A 444 -12.08 -3.28 22.82
N VAL A 445 -10.91 -3.75 22.41
CA VAL A 445 -9.81 -2.89 21.94
C VAL A 445 -10.17 -2.23 20.61
N PHE A 446 -10.88 -2.94 19.73
CA PHE A 446 -11.32 -2.39 18.44
C PHE A 446 -12.46 -1.39 18.58
N VAL A 447 -13.45 -1.68 19.42
CA VAL A 447 -14.63 -0.83 19.61
C VAL A 447 -14.27 0.50 20.28
N GLN A 448 -13.25 0.52 21.14
CA GLN A 448 -12.72 1.74 21.76
C GLN A 448 -12.11 2.74 20.76
N VAL A 449 -11.64 2.29 19.59
CA VAL A 449 -11.05 3.17 18.57
C VAL A 449 -11.99 3.48 17.41
N ILE A 450 -13.17 2.84 17.36
CA ILE A 450 -14.19 3.11 16.35
C ILE A 450 -15.15 4.16 16.93
N PRO A 451 -15.28 5.35 16.31
CA PRO A 451 -16.20 6.38 16.80
C PRO A 451 -17.62 5.84 16.97
N HIS A 452 -18.34 6.27 18.02
CA HIS A 452 -19.70 5.80 18.31
C HIS A 452 -20.69 6.08 17.17
N THR A 453 -20.45 7.11 16.35
CA THR A 453 -21.24 7.44 15.15
C THR A 453 -21.07 6.40 14.03
N CYS A 454 -20.01 5.59 14.05
CA CYS A 454 -19.69 4.59 13.04
C CYS A 454 -20.38 3.25 13.32
N ILE A 455 -21.70 3.29 13.45
CA ILE A 455 -22.54 2.17 13.90
C ILE A 455 -22.28 0.88 13.11
N GLN A 456 -22.22 0.94 11.78
CA GLN A 456 -22.00 -0.25 10.96
C GLN A 456 -20.62 -0.90 11.23
N LEU A 457 -19.55 -0.12 11.41
CA LEU A 457 -18.23 -0.66 11.72
C LEU A 457 -18.21 -1.33 13.09
N ARG A 458 -18.83 -0.70 14.10
CA ARG A 458 -18.95 -1.27 15.45
C ARG A 458 -19.74 -2.57 15.39
N ASN A 459 -20.89 -2.58 14.72
CA ASN A 459 -21.73 -3.77 14.57
C ASN A 459 -20.97 -4.93 13.91
N MET A 460 -20.13 -4.68 12.92
CA MET A 460 -19.33 -5.74 12.30
C MET A 460 -18.42 -6.46 13.30
N VAL A 461 -17.79 -5.72 14.20
CA VAL A 461 -16.94 -6.31 15.25
C VAL A 461 -17.81 -6.99 16.32
N LEU A 462 -18.88 -6.33 16.76
CA LEU A 462 -19.76 -6.81 17.83
C LEU A 462 -20.64 -8.00 17.44
N SER A 463 -20.82 -8.24 16.14
CA SER A 463 -21.59 -9.38 15.62
C SER A 463 -20.77 -10.66 15.50
N ALA A 464 -19.45 -10.62 15.78
CA ALA A 464 -18.62 -11.81 15.76
C ALA A 464 -18.97 -12.75 16.92
N PHE A 465 -18.93 -14.06 16.65
CA PHE A 465 -19.15 -15.11 17.64
C PHE A 465 -18.38 -16.38 17.28
N PRO A 466 -18.04 -17.25 18.26
CA PRO A 466 -17.30 -18.50 17.98
C PRO A 466 -18.07 -19.44 17.04
N LEU A 467 -17.42 -19.96 16.01
CA LEU A 467 -18.08 -20.75 14.95
C LEU A 467 -18.72 -22.06 15.45
N VAL A 468 -18.20 -22.62 16.55
CA VAL A 468 -18.69 -23.87 17.16
C VAL A 468 -19.98 -23.64 17.96
N MET A 469 -20.33 -22.38 18.23
CA MET A 469 -21.49 -22.06 19.07
C MET A 469 -22.79 -22.13 18.26
N HIS A 470 -23.77 -22.87 18.79
CA HIS A 470 -25.11 -22.95 18.23
C HIS A 470 -26.12 -22.42 19.24
N PHE A 471 -26.88 -21.40 18.86
CA PHE A 471 -27.89 -20.78 19.71
C PHE A 471 -29.15 -20.46 18.91
N PRO A 472 -30.31 -20.35 19.57
CA PRO A 472 -31.57 -20.07 18.90
C PRO A 472 -31.58 -18.71 18.21
N ASP A 473 -32.40 -18.56 17.17
CA ASP A 473 -32.68 -17.26 16.54
C ASP A 473 -33.28 -16.31 17.60
N PRO A 474 -32.81 -15.04 17.72
CA PRO A 474 -33.41 -14.05 18.61
C PRO A 474 -34.93 -13.90 18.47
N LEU A 475 -35.47 -14.19 17.29
CA LEU A 475 -36.89 -14.09 16.96
C LEU A 475 -37.72 -15.28 17.45
N THR A 476 -37.09 -16.32 17.98
CA THR A 476 -37.78 -17.50 18.52
C THR A 476 -38.77 -17.05 19.62
N PRO A 477 -40.06 -17.43 19.54
CA PRO A 477 -41.02 -17.11 20.59
C PRO A 477 -40.56 -17.68 21.93
N ASP A 478 -40.83 -16.95 23.02
CA ASP A 478 -40.46 -17.31 24.40
C ASP A 478 -38.96 -17.52 24.68
N LEU A 479 -38.07 -16.98 23.83
CA LEU A 479 -36.65 -16.95 24.11
C LEU A 479 -36.36 -16.16 25.41
N CYS A 480 -35.84 -16.87 26.41
CA CYS A 480 -35.39 -16.30 27.68
C CYS A 480 -33.88 -16.48 27.80
N LEU A 481 -33.12 -15.38 27.74
CA LEU A 481 -31.65 -15.42 27.78
C LEU A 481 -31.12 -16.17 29.02
N GLY A 482 -31.74 -15.98 30.19
CA GLY A 482 -31.31 -16.63 31.44
C GLY A 482 -31.45 -18.15 31.48
N LEU A 483 -32.15 -18.76 30.51
CA LEU A 483 -32.28 -20.21 30.40
C LEU A 483 -31.19 -20.84 29.52
N LEU A 484 -30.48 -20.03 28.73
CA LEU A 484 -29.42 -20.53 27.85
C LEU A 484 -28.18 -20.95 28.67
N PRO A 485 -27.64 -22.16 28.45
CA PRO A 485 -26.44 -22.60 29.15
C PRO A 485 -25.22 -21.71 28.82
N GLU A 486 -25.11 -21.23 27.59
CA GLU A 486 -24.03 -20.36 27.11
C GLU A 486 -24.00 -19.03 27.88
N CYS A 487 -25.16 -18.54 28.31
CA CYS A 487 -25.26 -17.31 29.12
C CYS A 487 -24.67 -17.45 30.54
N LYS A 488 -24.26 -18.65 30.96
CA LYS A 488 -23.54 -18.86 32.23
C LYS A 488 -22.03 -18.84 32.06
N GLU A 489 -21.54 -18.84 30.82
CA GLU A 489 -20.11 -18.88 30.51
C GLU A 489 -19.58 -17.48 30.21
N ASP A 490 -18.39 -17.19 30.73
CA ASP A 490 -17.70 -15.93 30.47
C ASP A 490 -17.09 -15.94 29.05
N PRO A 491 -17.26 -14.86 28.27
CA PRO A 491 -16.66 -14.77 26.95
C PRO A 491 -15.13 -14.67 27.05
N SER A 492 -14.44 -15.17 26.03
CA SER A 492 -12.99 -14.94 25.91
C SER A 492 -12.72 -13.47 25.55
N ILE A 493 -11.87 -12.80 26.33
CA ILE A 493 -11.53 -11.39 26.15
C ILE A 493 -10.06 -11.19 26.53
N VAL A 494 -9.33 -10.43 25.71
CA VAL A 494 -7.97 -10.01 26.06
C VAL A 494 -8.01 -8.87 27.09
N MET A 495 -7.36 -9.06 28.23
CA MET A 495 -7.34 -8.11 29.37
C MET A 495 -6.64 -6.78 29.10
N SER A 496 -6.10 -6.55 27.90
CA SER A 496 -5.40 -5.31 27.55
C SER A 496 -6.28 -4.06 27.61
N TYR A 497 -7.62 -4.20 27.61
CA TYR A 497 -8.52 -3.06 27.82
C TYR A 497 -8.43 -2.49 29.24
N ALA A 498 -8.01 -3.28 30.23
CA ALA A 498 -7.97 -2.89 31.63
C ALA A 498 -6.70 -2.14 32.03
N THR A 499 -5.70 -2.04 31.15
CA THR A 499 -4.40 -1.41 31.47
C THR A 499 -4.55 0.03 31.95
N ILE A 500 -5.48 0.79 31.36
CA ILE A 500 -5.78 2.17 31.74
C ILE A 500 -6.27 2.31 33.19
N LEU A 501 -6.96 1.29 33.71
CA LEU A 501 -7.40 1.24 35.10
C LEU A 501 -6.26 0.85 36.03
N THR A 502 -5.44 -0.13 35.62
CA THR A 502 -4.32 -0.64 36.40
C THR A 502 -3.19 0.37 36.55
N GLU A 503 -2.85 1.10 35.49
CA GLU A 503 -1.79 2.13 35.50
C GLU A 503 -2.06 3.24 36.52
N GLN A 504 -3.33 3.59 36.71
CA GLN A 504 -3.76 4.61 37.67
C GLN A 504 -4.21 4.00 39.01
N GLN A 505 -4.00 2.69 39.21
CA GLN A 505 -4.44 1.91 40.37
C GLN A 505 -5.94 2.05 40.68
N PHE A 506 -6.73 2.44 39.68
CA PHE A 506 -8.16 2.67 39.82
C PHE A 506 -8.93 1.34 39.92
N ASN A 507 -8.36 0.26 39.40
CA ASN A 507 -8.87 -1.10 39.58
C ASN A 507 -8.97 -1.48 41.07
N LEU A 508 -7.99 -1.09 41.90
CA LEU A 508 -8.02 -1.38 43.34
C LEU A 508 -9.15 -0.63 44.05
N LYS A 509 -9.47 0.59 43.61
CA LYS A 509 -10.61 1.34 44.14
C LYS A 509 -11.95 0.70 43.75
N ILE A 510 -12.03 0.14 42.55
CA ILE A 510 -13.19 -0.63 42.09
C ILE A 510 -13.37 -1.87 42.97
N ASP A 511 -12.29 -2.62 43.20
CA ASP A 511 -12.33 -3.84 44.03
C ASP A 511 -12.78 -3.51 45.46
N GLN A 512 -12.25 -2.45 46.06
CA GLN A 512 -12.69 -1.95 47.38
C GLN A 512 -14.18 -1.58 47.39
N PHE A 513 -14.64 -0.83 46.38
CA PHE A 513 -16.05 -0.46 46.24
C PHE A 513 -16.97 -1.68 46.17
N ILE A 514 -16.53 -2.75 45.51
CA ILE A 514 -17.31 -3.99 45.39
C ILE A 514 -17.40 -4.70 46.74
N GLU A 515 -16.36 -4.65 47.56
CA GLU A 515 -16.33 -5.25 48.90
C GLU A 515 -17.15 -4.46 49.93
N ASP A 516 -17.04 -3.12 49.94
CA ASP A 516 -17.63 -2.26 50.96
C ASP A 516 -18.99 -1.65 50.60
N GLY A 517 -19.34 -1.63 49.30
CA GLY A 517 -20.57 -1.02 48.78
C GLY A 517 -20.63 0.50 48.98
N SER A 518 -19.51 1.18 49.17
CA SER A 518 -19.46 2.60 49.53
C SER A 518 -19.92 3.51 48.38
N SER A 519 -20.93 4.34 48.65
CA SER A 519 -21.44 5.31 47.67
C SER A 519 -20.46 6.46 47.38
N SER A 520 -19.38 6.61 48.16
CA SER A 520 -18.35 7.63 47.88
C SER A 520 -17.66 7.37 46.54
N PHE A 521 -17.53 6.10 46.15
CA PHE A 521 -16.91 5.69 44.89
C PHE A 521 -17.65 6.24 43.67
N TYR A 522 -18.95 6.49 43.76
CA TYR A 522 -19.74 7.00 42.64
C TYR A 522 -19.24 8.35 42.14
N LYS A 523 -18.86 9.23 43.07
CA LYS A 523 -18.29 10.53 42.73
C LYS A 523 -16.86 10.38 42.19
N ASP A 524 -16.04 9.54 42.83
CA ASP A 524 -14.69 9.23 42.33
C ASP A 524 -14.71 8.69 40.90
N ALA A 525 -15.66 7.81 40.57
CA ALA A 525 -15.84 7.26 39.22
C ALA A 525 -16.30 8.32 38.22
N LEU A 526 -17.27 9.16 38.60
CA LEU A 526 -17.72 10.27 37.76
C LEU A 526 -16.57 11.24 37.47
N ASP A 527 -15.88 11.69 38.52
CA ASP A 527 -14.73 12.59 38.42
C ASP A 527 -13.63 11.97 37.56
N PHE A 528 -13.37 10.67 37.71
CA PHE A 528 -12.42 9.95 36.88
C PHE A 528 -12.82 9.95 35.40
N ILE A 529 -14.07 9.68 35.07
CA ILE A 529 -14.55 9.68 33.68
C ILE A 529 -14.49 11.09 33.07
N THR A 530 -14.74 12.14 33.86
CA THR A 530 -14.92 13.52 33.39
C THR A 530 -13.70 14.41 33.61
N SER A 531 -12.63 13.89 34.21
CA SER A 531 -11.43 14.67 34.55
C SER A 531 -10.84 15.32 33.30
N SER A 532 -10.77 16.66 33.33
CA SER A 532 -10.07 17.48 32.36
C SER A 532 -8.60 17.08 32.29
N SER A 533 -8.11 16.70 31.11
CA SER A 533 -6.69 16.81 30.84
C SER A 533 -6.31 18.28 30.98
N SER A 534 -5.61 18.61 32.06
CA SER A 534 -4.87 19.85 32.21
C SER A 534 -3.73 19.87 31.19
N SER A 535 -4.05 20.18 29.93
CA SER A 535 -3.08 20.58 28.92
C SER A 535 -3.40 22.02 28.55
N SER A 536 -2.63 22.93 29.13
CA SER A 536 -2.54 24.34 28.78
C SER A 536 -2.30 24.53 27.29
N VAL A 537 -3.31 24.96 26.54
CA VAL A 537 -3.12 25.70 25.28
C VAL A 537 -4.21 26.79 25.21
N ASP A 538 -3.75 28.02 25.41
CA ASP A 538 -4.31 29.32 25.03
C ASP A 538 -5.85 29.49 25.00
N SER A 539 -6.38 29.99 26.12
CA SER A 539 -7.65 30.71 26.14
C SER A 539 -7.46 32.15 25.63
N SER A 540 -7.54 32.33 24.32
CA SER A 540 -8.01 33.59 23.75
C SER A 540 -8.95 33.29 22.57
N VAL A 541 -10.24 33.55 22.78
CA VAL A 541 -11.22 34.18 21.87
C VAL A 541 -12.64 33.70 22.25
N ASP A 542 -13.43 34.68 22.70
CA ASP A 542 -14.90 34.80 22.68
C ASP A 542 -15.82 33.62 23.06
N GLY A 543 -16.54 33.82 24.17
CA GLY A 543 -18.00 33.98 24.16
C GLY A 543 -18.89 32.78 23.79
N ASP A 544 -19.45 32.15 24.83
CA ASP A 544 -20.73 31.40 24.83
C ASP A 544 -20.74 29.93 24.34
N SER A 545 -19.65 29.20 24.53
CA SER A 545 -19.66 27.73 24.45
C SER A 545 -19.93 27.12 25.83
N LYS A 546 -21.17 26.67 26.07
CA LYS A 546 -21.52 25.77 27.18
C LYS A 546 -20.43 24.71 27.31
N GLU A 547 -19.78 24.62 28.47
CA GLU A 547 -18.75 23.63 28.79
C GLU A 547 -19.23 22.24 28.37
N GLN A 548 -18.75 21.75 27.22
CA GLN A 548 -18.97 20.38 26.82
C GLN A 548 -18.17 19.52 27.79
N GLN A 549 -18.86 18.86 28.72
CA GLN A 549 -18.27 17.87 29.61
C GLN A 549 -17.57 16.80 28.77
N HIS A 550 -16.24 16.87 28.68
CA HIS A 550 -15.46 15.94 27.88
C HIS A 550 -15.39 14.60 28.60
N VAL A 551 -15.96 13.55 28.01
CA VAL A 551 -16.01 12.20 28.57
C VAL A 551 -14.86 11.38 28.00
N ARG A 552 -14.03 10.79 28.86
CA ARG A 552 -12.98 9.84 28.46
C ARG A 552 -13.60 8.47 28.12
N GLU A 553 -13.95 8.27 26.84
CA GLU A 553 -14.63 7.05 26.38
C GLU A 553 -13.83 5.77 26.64
N ASP A 554 -12.51 5.80 26.51
CA ASP A 554 -11.61 4.68 26.80
C ASP A 554 -11.69 4.21 28.27
N VAL A 555 -11.65 5.17 29.19
CA VAL A 555 -11.82 4.96 30.63
C VAL A 555 -13.22 4.46 30.95
N LEU A 556 -14.25 5.09 30.38
CA LEU A 556 -15.64 4.69 30.59
C LEU A 556 -15.87 3.25 30.16
N ASN A 557 -15.43 2.88 28.96
CA ASN A 557 -15.57 1.54 28.41
C ASN A 557 -14.83 0.51 29.30
N ALA A 558 -13.60 0.81 29.72
CA ALA A 558 -12.84 -0.07 30.61
C ALA A 558 -13.52 -0.22 31.98
N LEU A 559 -14.00 0.89 32.56
CA LEU A 559 -14.72 0.90 33.84
C LEU A 559 -15.95 0.01 33.76
N VAL A 560 -16.85 0.25 32.80
CA VAL A 560 -18.12 -0.48 32.62
C VAL A 560 -17.88 -1.99 32.50
N LEU A 561 -16.89 -2.42 31.73
CA LEU A 561 -16.60 -3.85 31.61
C LEU A 561 -15.97 -4.40 32.89
N TYR A 562 -14.97 -3.74 33.46
CA TYR A 562 -14.25 -4.23 34.64
C TYR A 562 -15.18 -4.36 35.85
N THR A 563 -15.98 -3.33 36.17
CA THR A 563 -16.93 -3.38 37.28
C THR A 563 -17.96 -4.49 37.09
N ALA A 564 -18.47 -4.71 35.86
CA ALA A 564 -19.43 -5.77 35.59
C ALA A 564 -18.84 -7.17 35.81
N THR A 565 -17.62 -7.43 35.36
CA THR A 565 -16.98 -8.76 35.46
C THR A 565 -16.82 -9.25 36.90
N GLN A 566 -16.65 -8.34 37.87
CA GLN A 566 -16.50 -8.71 39.27
C GLN A 566 -17.82 -9.09 39.95
N VAL A 567 -18.95 -8.61 39.43
CA VAL A 567 -20.26 -8.70 40.12
C VAL A 567 -21.33 -9.39 39.30
N ILE A 568 -20.95 -10.03 38.20
CA ILE A 568 -21.87 -10.60 37.22
C ILE A 568 -22.79 -11.69 37.78
N LYS A 569 -22.34 -12.35 38.85
CA LYS A 569 -23.08 -13.42 39.56
C LYS A 569 -24.06 -12.87 40.61
N ILE A 570 -23.99 -11.58 40.92
CA ILE A 570 -24.85 -10.93 41.91
C ILE A 570 -26.19 -10.54 41.25
N PRO A 571 -27.35 -10.87 41.86
CA PRO A 571 -28.67 -10.49 41.33
C PRO A 571 -28.82 -9.00 41.07
N THR A 572 -29.62 -8.64 40.06
CA THR A 572 -29.79 -7.27 39.54
C THR A 572 -30.12 -6.23 40.64
N GLU A 573 -31.07 -6.52 41.53
CA GLU A 573 -31.58 -5.56 42.53
C GLU A 573 -30.53 -5.14 43.57
N SER A 574 -29.63 -6.05 43.93
CA SER A 574 -28.57 -5.81 44.91
C SER A 574 -27.22 -5.49 44.27
N ASN A 575 -27.15 -5.44 42.93
CA ASN A 575 -25.89 -5.37 42.22
C ASN A 575 -25.23 -3.96 42.33
N PRO A 576 -24.01 -3.85 42.88
CA PRO A 576 -23.35 -2.56 43.07
C PRO A 576 -22.97 -1.88 41.75
N ALA A 577 -22.65 -2.63 40.68
CA ALA A 577 -22.36 -2.05 39.37
C ALA A 577 -23.60 -1.41 38.74
N ILE A 578 -24.78 -2.02 38.91
CA ILE A 578 -26.06 -1.46 38.42
C ILE A 578 -26.34 -0.13 39.11
N LYS A 579 -26.16 -0.04 40.44
CA LYS A 579 -26.31 1.21 41.19
C LYS A 579 -25.31 2.28 40.74
N LEU A 580 -24.05 1.91 40.51
CA LEU A 580 -23.04 2.82 39.96
C LEU A 580 -23.45 3.35 38.58
N TYR A 581 -23.86 2.48 37.66
CA TYR A 581 -24.26 2.89 36.31
C TYR A 581 -25.51 3.78 36.32
N MET A 582 -26.51 3.49 37.18
CA MET A 582 -27.66 4.38 37.38
C MET A 582 -27.24 5.77 37.87
N TYR A 583 -26.30 5.81 38.82
CA TYR A 583 -25.75 7.07 39.30
C TYR A 583 -25.08 7.85 38.16
N LEU A 584 -24.21 7.19 37.38
CA LEU A 584 -23.50 7.77 36.24
C LEU A 584 -24.47 8.33 35.19
N VAL A 585 -25.50 7.58 34.81
CA VAL A 585 -26.51 8.02 33.83
C VAL A 585 -27.30 9.24 34.32
N ASN A 586 -27.61 9.32 35.62
CA ASN A 586 -28.38 10.42 36.21
C ASN A 586 -27.54 11.70 36.48
N HIS A 587 -26.23 11.59 36.61
CA HIS A 587 -25.34 12.72 36.98
C HIS A 587 -24.47 13.23 35.83
N MET A 588 -24.51 12.59 34.66
CA MET A 588 -23.86 13.08 33.45
C MET A 588 -24.79 13.93 32.57
N SER A 589 -24.20 14.75 31.70
CA SER A 589 -24.92 15.38 30.60
C SER A 589 -25.62 14.34 29.70
N PRO A 590 -26.66 14.71 28.93
CA PRO A 590 -27.34 13.77 28.02
C PRO A 590 -26.39 13.06 27.04
N GLN A 591 -25.31 13.72 26.64
CA GLN A 591 -24.24 13.12 25.83
C GLN A 591 -23.45 12.06 26.62
N GLY A 592 -23.08 12.34 27.87
CA GLY A 592 -22.42 11.37 28.75
C GLY A 592 -23.32 10.17 29.06
N SER A 593 -24.61 10.39 29.36
CA SER A 593 -25.58 9.31 29.56
C SER A 593 -25.70 8.42 28.32
N TYR A 594 -25.71 9.01 27.12
CA TYR A 594 -25.70 8.26 25.86
C TYR A 594 -24.43 7.39 25.73
N LEU A 595 -23.26 7.90 26.11
CA LEU A 595 -22.00 7.13 26.05
C LEU A 595 -22.00 5.98 27.08
N VAL A 596 -22.51 6.17 28.29
CA VAL A 596 -22.59 5.10 29.31
C VAL A 596 -23.50 3.97 28.83
N LEU A 597 -24.71 4.32 28.37
CA LEU A 597 -25.66 3.35 27.84
C LEU A 597 -25.12 2.67 26.57
N GLY A 598 -24.39 3.41 25.74
CA GLY A 598 -23.70 2.89 24.56
C GLY A 598 -22.61 1.87 24.91
N ALA A 599 -21.80 2.15 25.93
CA ALA A 599 -20.77 1.24 26.45
C ALA A 599 -21.41 -0.06 26.98
N MET A 600 -22.52 0.04 27.72
CA MET A 600 -23.29 -1.14 28.15
C MET A 600 -23.80 -1.94 26.94
N ALA A 601 -24.33 -1.26 25.92
CA ALA A 601 -24.87 -1.89 24.72
C ALA A 601 -23.80 -2.59 23.86
N ASP A 602 -22.52 -2.23 23.99
CA ASP A 602 -21.42 -2.90 23.28
C ASP A 602 -21.20 -4.33 23.73
N HIS A 603 -21.68 -4.68 24.92
CA HIS A 603 -21.57 -6.03 25.47
C HIS A 603 -22.73 -6.94 25.07
N LEU A 604 -23.73 -6.43 24.33
CA LEU A 604 -24.86 -7.20 23.81
C LEU A 604 -24.47 -7.99 22.53
N ARG A 605 -23.57 -8.97 22.68
CA ARG A 605 -22.97 -9.74 21.57
C ARG A 605 -23.65 -11.10 21.38
N TYR A 606 -22.90 -12.19 21.27
CA TYR A 606 -23.47 -13.55 21.26
C TYR A 606 -23.85 -14.01 22.68
N PRO A 607 -24.61 -15.11 22.85
CA PRO A 607 -24.95 -15.64 24.18
C PRO A 607 -23.70 -15.89 25.05
N ASN A 608 -23.56 -15.13 26.12
CA ASN A 608 -22.55 -15.26 27.16
C ASN A 608 -23.01 -14.51 28.43
N SER A 609 -22.29 -14.69 29.53
CA SER A 609 -22.60 -14.07 30.83
C SER A 609 -22.68 -12.55 30.76
N HIS A 610 -21.78 -11.90 30.00
CA HIS A 610 -21.77 -10.44 29.84
C HIS A 610 -23.04 -9.96 29.13
N THR A 611 -23.41 -10.62 28.03
CA THR A 611 -24.61 -10.30 27.25
C THR A 611 -25.87 -10.45 28.11
N GLN A 612 -25.95 -11.51 28.91
CA GLN A 612 -27.06 -11.68 29.85
C GLN A 612 -27.11 -10.54 30.87
N PHE A 613 -25.98 -10.23 31.52
CA PHE A 613 -25.90 -9.19 32.54
C PHE A 613 -26.29 -7.81 32.00
N PHE A 614 -25.68 -7.37 30.89
CA PHE A 614 -25.98 -6.05 30.32
C PHE A 614 -27.38 -5.98 29.72
N SER A 615 -27.91 -7.07 29.18
CA SER A 615 -29.32 -7.12 28.75
C SER A 615 -30.26 -6.93 29.93
N GLN A 616 -30.02 -7.59 31.06
CA GLN A 616 -30.85 -7.44 32.27
C GLN A 616 -30.71 -6.04 32.86
N ALA A 617 -29.50 -5.48 32.90
CA ALA A 617 -29.27 -4.12 33.40
C ALA A 617 -30.02 -3.07 32.58
N LEU A 618 -29.98 -3.14 31.24
CA LEU A 618 -30.70 -2.20 30.38
C LEU A 618 -32.22 -2.33 30.49
N LEU A 619 -32.75 -3.56 30.62
CA LEU A 619 -34.19 -3.77 30.85
C LEU A 619 -34.62 -3.24 32.23
N HIS A 620 -33.80 -3.44 33.26
CA HIS A 620 -34.05 -2.87 34.59
C HIS A 620 -34.03 -1.33 34.55
N PHE A 621 -33.09 -0.73 33.84
CA PHE A 621 -33.03 0.73 33.67
C PHE A 621 -34.28 1.27 32.97
N PHE A 622 -34.77 0.53 31.97
CA PHE A 622 -36.00 0.91 31.29
C PHE A 622 -37.23 0.88 32.21
N GLN A 623 -37.26 0.00 33.20
CA GLN A 623 -38.35 -0.07 34.17
C GLN A 623 -38.27 1.07 35.20
N GLU A 624 -37.10 1.26 35.82
CA GLU A 624 -36.91 2.11 37.00
C GLU A 624 -36.54 3.58 36.71
N MET A 625 -35.95 3.88 35.56
CA MET A 625 -35.40 5.22 35.29
C MET A 625 -36.38 6.17 34.59
N SER A 626 -35.95 7.43 34.41
CA SER A 626 -36.74 8.52 33.81
C SER A 626 -37.14 8.23 32.35
N GLU A 627 -38.20 8.89 31.86
CA GLU A 627 -38.63 8.77 30.45
C GLU A 627 -37.51 9.16 29.47
N GLN A 628 -36.69 10.15 29.81
CA GLN A 628 -35.52 10.54 29.01
C GLN A 628 -34.51 9.40 28.87
N THR A 629 -34.23 8.67 29.95
CA THR A 629 -33.34 7.49 29.91
C THR A 629 -33.95 6.37 29.08
N LYS A 630 -35.26 6.13 29.22
CA LYS A 630 -36.00 5.13 28.42
C LYS A 630 -35.93 5.42 26.92
N GLU A 631 -36.08 6.69 26.54
CA GLU A 631 -35.91 7.15 25.16
C GLU A 631 -34.47 6.92 24.67
N GLN A 632 -33.46 7.27 25.46
CA GLN A 632 -32.06 7.07 25.10
C GLN A 632 -31.70 5.59 24.91
N ILE A 633 -32.13 4.70 25.81
CA ILE A 633 -31.96 3.25 25.66
C ILE A 633 -32.58 2.79 24.35
N THR A 634 -33.82 3.19 24.09
CA THR A 634 -34.54 2.82 22.87
C THR A 634 -33.81 3.31 21.63
N ARG A 635 -33.34 4.56 21.62
CA ARG A 635 -32.57 5.16 20.52
C ARG A 635 -31.28 4.38 20.22
N ILE A 636 -30.50 4.07 21.26
CA ILE A 636 -29.21 3.35 21.13
C ILE A 636 -29.41 1.97 20.54
N LEU A 637 -30.42 1.23 21.01
CA LEU A 637 -30.73 -0.09 20.45
C LEU A 637 -31.22 0.02 19.00
N LEU A 638 -32.08 1.00 18.73
CA LEU A 638 -32.72 1.16 17.43
C LEU A 638 -31.75 1.63 16.34
N GLU A 639 -30.90 2.62 16.61
CA GLU A 639 -29.92 3.11 15.63
C GLU A 639 -28.93 2.02 15.21
N ARG A 640 -28.60 1.10 16.15
CA ARG A 640 -27.78 -0.09 15.88
C ARG A 640 -28.51 -1.17 15.09
N LEU A 641 -29.84 -1.14 14.97
CA LEU A 641 -30.63 -2.09 14.20
C LEU A 641 -31.07 -1.55 12.82
N ILE A 642 -31.17 -0.23 12.65
CA ILE A 642 -31.55 0.40 11.37
C ILE A 642 -30.44 0.28 10.31
N VAL A 643 -29.19 0.06 10.72
CA VAL A 643 -28.08 -0.13 9.78
C VAL A 643 -28.15 -1.48 9.06
N ASN A 644 -27.39 -1.60 7.97
CA ASN A 644 -27.23 -2.86 7.26
C ASN A 644 -26.66 -3.95 8.19
N ARG A 645 -27.07 -5.20 7.94
CA ARG A 645 -26.52 -6.41 8.58
C ARG A 645 -24.98 -6.45 8.45
N PRO A 646 -24.27 -7.07 9.41
CA PRO A 646 -24.77 -7.89 10.52
C PRO A 646 -25.26 -7.08 11.74
N HIS A 647 -26.06 -7.73 12.58
CA HIS A 647 -26.54 -7.19 13.85
C HIS A 647 -26.11 -8.14 14.98
N PRO A 648 -25.60 -7.64 16.12
CA PRO A 648 -25.28 -8.49 17.26
C PRO A 648 -26.52 -9.23 17.78
N TRP A 649 -26.36 -10.51 18.13
CA TRP A 649 -27.48 -11.37 18.55
C TRP A 649 -28.18 -10.85 19.81
N GLY A 650 -27.40 -10.45 20.82
CA GLY A 650 -27.85 -9.97 22.11
C GLY A 650 -28.55 -8.63 21.98
N LEU A 651 -28.07 -7.76 21.09
CA LEU A 651 -28.73 -6.50 20.77
C LEU A 651 -30.16 -6.73 20.27
N LEU A 652 -30.34 -7.67 19.33
CA LEU A 652 -31.65 -8.08 18.83
C LEU A 652 -32.51 -8.67 19.95
N ALA A 653 -31.96 -9.60 20.73
CA ALA A 653 -32.68 -10.26 21.81
C ALA A 653 -33.15 -9.28 22.90
N THR A 654 -32.29 -8.33 23.31
CA THR A 654 -32.63 -7.27 24.27
C THR A 654 -33.69 -6.32 23.70
N PHE A 655 -33.58 -5.92 22.43
CA PHE A 655 -34.60 -5.07 21.79
C PHE A 655 -35.95 -5.78 21.68
N ILE A 656 -35.98 -7.07 21.36
CA ILE A 656 -37.19 -7.90 21.35
C ILE A 656 -37.80 -8.00 22.76
N GLY A 657 -36.96 -8.19 23.79
CA GLY A 657 -37.38 -8.17 25.18
C GLY A 657 -38.01 -6.83 25.57
N LEU A 658 -37.44 -5.72 25.11
CA LEU A 658 -37.92 -4.37 25.37
C LEU A 658 -39.31 -4.10 24.78
N ILE A 659 -39.53 -4.47 23.51
CA ILE A 659 -40.82 -4.22 22.82
C ILE A 659 -41.94 -5.15 23.29
N LYS A 660 -41.60 -6.28 23.93
CA LYS A 660 -42.56 -7.21 24.54
C LYS A 660 -43.11 -6.69 25.87
N GLU A 661 -42.44 -5.74 26.51
CA GLU A 661 -42.94 -5.08 27.72
C GLU A 661 -44.23 -4.30 27.39
N PRO A 662 -45.37 -4.59 28.04
CA PRO A 662 -46.66 -3.99 27.69
C PRO A 662 -46.65 -2.46 27.71
N LYS A 663 -45.95 -1.87 28.68
CA LYS A 663 -45.86 -0.42 28.88
C LYS A 663 -44.97 0.28 27.85
N PHE A 664 -44.17 -0.45 27.07
CA PHE A 664 -43.29 0.13 26.06
C PHE A 664 -44.06 1.03 25.08
N TRP A 665 -45.20 0.53 24.59
CA TRP A 665 -46.02 1.19 23.57
C TRP A 665 -46.87 2.36 24.10
N GLU A 666 -46.86 2.59 25.41
CA GLU A 666 -47.57 3.68 26.08
C GLU A 666 -46.71 4.97 26.17
N HIS A 667 -45.39 4.86 25.98
CA HIS A 667 -44.48 5.99 26.10
C HIS A 667 -44.62 7.01 24.94
N SER A 668 -44.47 8.29 25.28
CA SER A 668 -44.70 9.40 24.34
C SER A 668 -43.71 9.42 23.18
N PHE A 669 -42.45 9.04 23.43
CA PHE A 669 -41.38 9.04 22.42
C PHE A 669 -41.59 8.01 21.31
N VAL A 670 -42.31 6.90 21.57
CA VAL A 670 -42.62 5.87 20.56
C VAL A 670 -43.60 6.42 19.50
N ARG A 671 -44.44 7.39 19.89
CA ARG A 671 -45.44 8.05 19.02
C ARG A 671 -45.08 9.50 18.69
N SER A 672 -43.80 9.87 18.86
CA SER A 672 -43.32 11.24 18.66
C SER A 672 -43.45 11.72 17.21
N SER A 673 -43.35 10.81 16.24
CA SER A 673 -43.58 11.10 14.82
C SER A 673 -44.14 9.89 14.09
N THR A 674 -44.88 10.16 13.00
CA THR A 674 -45.42 9.09 12.13
C THR A 674 -44.32 8.23 11.49
N GLU A 675 -43.11 8.76 11.33
CA GLU A 675 -41.96 8.03 10.79
C GLU A 675 -41.40 7.04 11.80
N ILE A 676 -41.23 7.47 13.05
CA ILE A 676 -40.77 6.62 14.16
C ILE A 676 -41.79 5.52 14.45
N GLU A 677 -43.08 5.86 14.48
CA GLU A 677 -44.18 4.90 14.67
C GLU A 677 -44.18 3.83 13.57
N ARG A 678 -44.06 4.23 12.29
CA ARG A 678 -43.94 3.30 11.17
C ARG A 678 -42.71 2.41 11.27
N LEU A 679 -41.59 2.95 11.75
CA LEU A 679 -40.35 2.21 11.89
C LEU A 679 -40.49 1.12 12.96
N PHE A 680 -41.05 1.44 14.12
CA PHE A 680 -41.37 0.44 15.15
C PHE A 680 -42.41 -0.57 14.65
N ASP A 681 -43.46 -0.14 13.95
CA ASP A 681 -44.47 -1.04 13.38
C ASP A 681 -43.89 -2.01 12.35
N ASN A 682 -42.92 -1.57 11.56
CA ASN A 682 -42.23 -2.41 10.59
C ASN A 682 -41.34 -3.45 11.29
N VAL A 683 -40.65 -3.06 12.36
CA VAL A 683 -39.83 -3.97 13.18
C VAL A 683 -40.72 -4.95 13.95
N ALA A 684 -41.84 -4.50 14.53
CA ALA A 684 -42.79 -5.39 15.20
C ALA A 684 -43.44 -6.37 14.22
N ARG A 685 -43.75 -5.94 13.00
CA ARG A 685 -44.29 -6.80 11.93
C ARG A 685 -43.27 -7.79 11.39
N SER A 686 -42.00 -7.42 11.25
CA SER A 686 -40.96 -8.37 10.84
C SER A 686 -40.74 -9.45 11.89
N ILE A 687 -40.78 -9.08 13.18
CA ILE A 687 -40.71 -10.03 14.30
C ILE A 687 -41.92 -10.97 14.30
N LYS A 688 -43.14 -10.45 14.13
CA LYS A 688 -44.38 -11.26 14.05
C LYS A 688 -44.53 -12.13 12.81
N ARG A 689 -43.82 -11.85 11.71
CA ARG A 689 -43.86 -12.66 10.48
C ARG A 689 -42.87 -13.81 10.48
N LEU A 690 -41.88 -13.78 11.37
CA LEU A 690 -40.81 -14.77 11.51
C LEU A 690 -41.02 -15.71 12.71
N SER A 691 -41.91 -15.34 13.64
CA SER A 691 -42.60 -16.24 14.58
C SER A 691 -43.75 -16.97 13.91
#